data_AF-A0A2N2LFW9-F1
#
_entry.id   AF-A0A2N2LFW9-F1
#
_cell.length_a   1.000
_cell.length_b   1.000
_cell.length_c   1.000
_cell.angle_alpha   90.00
_cell.angle_beta   90.00
_cell.angle_gamma   90.00
#
_symmetry.space_group_name_H-M   'P 1'
#
loop_
_entity.id
_entity.type
_entity.pdbx_description
1 polymer ?
#
loop_
_entity_poly.entity_id
_entity_poly.type
_entity_poly.pdbx_seq_one_letter_code
_entity_poly.pdbx_strand_id
1 'polypeptide(L)'
;MEVIMTKLGMICITDVGSTTTKAILIDNIDGKDEVVAIAQAPTTVEYPLMDVRYGVFEAITQLEALSGRKILQEGCTALDLRFGDNSRYLTTSSAGGGLQILVIGLTLNDSASSARRASLGAGGVILETFAIDDKRQTVDQMLAMRTLHPDMILLSGGVDHGAITGVLRLAEIVRIANPQPKYRSEEKLPMLYAGNCEAADLIKRLISDRFDLHLLPNLRPTMIEENFGPTQEKIRTLFMENVMEHAPGYKALKQVTSHDIIPTPLGVLNSMHEISKRSNENVFLVDIGGATTDVFSFIKGTYQRSVSANLGMSYSALNVLAEAGVSAIMNWLPETISENELRNHIGNKTINPTNTPSRDVEFMIEHALAREAIRLAFEQHQQMHFEANKVGFLDKMKNDVRDKFDVQFNFEHADDIYKFRMSDVDVIIGAGGIFSHCQNTRQMMMVLIDAIQPKGITEICRDKSFISPHMGILSEVEPQMAQDILVNDCIEPLALHIAPVYQKGKKPMAIMHIDIIDGANEIHEEILSRSFHYYPATDTMRKIKIKTHKSVYFKDDLTEYEVESMLPIIIDSREHYQDKLTEVFAMMGLYDDLHDLGVVQVKDAIPEPIRTHTRKIELPYNGETLFVVKDRVQPDQVVALNRFAPPRLFVVNTTANVPGFDEQLVRACLTVNPGDMVDFDQILLDLRHHLPEGHKAHKYVFYSPVRGKVEFIDYSVGLVIISEVQDYASKPEVVDIAGALGIKPKQIGYYLKKNLGDFVYRHDLLANRIQSGDDLNSLRTVRAPNTGKIVAVDHVKGTVTIHFDDNPFNYYAHVDGIVTACEPGKSLTISYEGSRIEGTLGVGEQKDGILEVANSTDELQMLNLPEKILCCTYKLSAMDIQILRKSQIRALIVPAMEQSDLVEILGKELGVINTGNEKLVFPIVVLHGFGNITMQAAALSFLTAAKGKKVFVDPHTRIRAGVVRPSITVLN
;
A
#
# COMPACT_ATOMS: atom_id res chain seq x y z
N MET A 1 -55.65 -27.44 -4.68
CA MET A 1 -55.67 -25.97 -4.80
C MET A 1 -54.22 -25.57 -4.79
N GLU A 2 -53.64 -25.46 -5.98
CA GLU A 2 -52.24 -25.10 -6.21
C GLU A 2 -51.96 -23.75 -5.56
N VAL A 3 -50.96 -23.71 -4.68
CA VAL A 3 -50.36 -22.45 -4.25
C VAL A 3 -49.57 -21.97 -5.46
N ILE A 4 -50.14 -21.01 -6.17
CA ILE A 4 -49.50 -20.25 -7.23
C ILE A 4 -48.19 -19.71 -6.66
N MET A 5 -47.07 -20.31 -7.07
CA MET A 5 -45.78 -19.64 -7.00
C MET A 5 -45.91 -18.37 -7.83
N THR A 6 -45.94 -17.23 -7.15
CA THR A 6 -45.87 -15.90 -7.77
C THR A 6 -44.69 -15.89 -8.74
N LYS A 7 -44.97 -15.76 -10.04
CA LYS A 7 -43.97 -15.52 -11.10
C LYS A 7 -43.01 -14.43 -10.62
N LEU A 8 -41.72 -14.73 -10.60
CA LEU A 8 -40.68 -13.76 -10.29
C LEU A 8 -40.81 -12.56 -11.25
N GLY A 9 -40.92 -11.36 -10.67
CA GLY A 9 -40.79 -10.11 -11.42
C GLY A 9 -39.35 -9.86 -11.86
N MET A 10 -39.13 -8.81 -12.64
CA MET A 10 -37.81 -8.41 -13.14
C MET A 10 -36.82 -8.23 -11.99
N ILE A 11 -35.58 -8.71 -12.15
CA ILE A 11 -34.51 -8.54 -11.16
C ILE A 11 -33.47 -7.58 -11.74
N CYS A 12 -33.33 -6.42 -11.11
CA CYS A 12 -32.25 -5.48 -11.39
C CYS A 12 -31.14 -5.69 -10.37
N ILE A 13 -29.92 -5.94 -10.85
CA ILE A 13 -28.75 -6.09 -9.98
C ILE A 13 -27.71 -5.05 -10.37
N THR A 14 -27.15 -4.34 -9.41
CA THR A 14 -26.00 -3.46 -9.65
C THR A 14 -24.75 -3.94 -8.93
N ASP A 15 -23.59 -3.66 -9.51
CA ASP A 15 -22.31 -3.70 -8.81
C ASP A 15 -21.75 -2.29 -8.79
N VAL A 16 -21.69 -1.69 -7.61
CA VAL A 16 -21.15 -0.35 -7.41
C VAL A 16 -19.64 -0.47 -7.24
N GLY A 17 -18.92 -0.52 -8.36
CA GLY A 17 -17.46 -0.60 -8.41
C GLY A 17 -16.77 0.71 -8.00
N SER A 18 -15.44 0.69 -7.87
CA SER A 18 -14.66 1.91 -7.51
C SER A 18 -14.64 3.00 -8.60
N THR A 19 -14.73 2.61 -9.87
CA THR A 19 -14.68 3.53 -11.03
C THR A 19 -15.99 3.53 -11.82
N THR A 20 -16.62 2.37 -11.94
CA THR A 20 -17.81 2.15 -12.76
C THR A 20 -18.86 1.40 -11.95
N THR A 21 -20.11 1.84 -12.06
CA THR A 21 -21.30 1.15 -11.56
C THR A 21 -21.92 0.38 -12.71
N LYS A 22 -21.98 -0.94 -12.62
CA LYS A 22 -22.53 -1.82 -13.66
C LYS A 22 -23.89 -2.33 -13.23
N ALA A 23 -24.88 -2.24 -14.11
CA ALA A 23 -26.24 -2.71 -13.87
C ALA A 23 -26.60 -3.84 -14.86
N ILE A 24 -27.28 -4.86 -14.38
CA ILE A 24 -27.86 -5.93 -15.21
C ILE A 24 -29.36 -6.05 -14.93
N LEU A 25 -30.10 -6.41 -15.96
CA LEU A 25 -31.52 -6.76 -15.87
C LEU A 25 -31.70 -8.23 -16.23
N ILE A 26 -32.30 -8.98 -15.32
CA ILE A 26 -32.75 -10.35 -15.55
C ILE A 26 -34.27 -10.34 -15.62
N ASP A 27 -34.80 -10.96 -16.67
CA ASP A 27 -36.24 -11.11 -16.89
C ASP A 27 -36.52 -12.52 -17.42
N ASN A 28 -37.76 -12.96 -17.25
CA ASN A 28 -38.20 -14.24 -17.78
C ASN A 28 -38.72 -14.06 -19.21
N ILE A 29 -37.97 -14.55 -20.19
CA ILE A 29 -38.34 -14.55 -21.62
C ILE A 29 -38.68 -15.98 -22.01
N ASP A 30 -39.93 -16.21 -22.46
CA ASP A 30 -40.42 -17.52 -22.91
C ASP A 30 -40.19 -18.68 -21.92
N GLY A 31 -40.21 -18.40 -20.62
CA GLY A 31 -40.02 -19.40 -19.56
C GLY A 31 -38.57 -19.65 -19.17
N LYS A 32 -37.61 -18.89 -19.71
CA LYS A 32 -36.20 -18.90 -19.32
C LYS A 32 -35.80 -17.57 -18.71
N ASP A 33 -35.05 -17.63 -17.62
CA ASP A 33 -34.46 -16.45 -17.00
C ASP A 33 -33.16 -16.11 -17.73
N GLU A 34 -33.11 -14.92 -18.34
CA GLU A 34 -31.98 -14.49 -19.17
C GLU A 34 -31.56 -13.06 -18.82
N VAL A 35 -30.28 -12.75 -19.06
CA VAL A 35 -29.77 -11.38 -18.95
C VAL A 35 -30.26 -10.57 -20.16
N VAL A 36 -31.26 -9.71 -19.95
CA VAL A 36 -31.90 -8.92 -21.02
C VAL A 36 -31.03 -7.76 -21.47
N ALA A 37 -30.38 -7.09 -20.52
CA ALA A 37 -29.56 -5.93 -20.80
C ALA A 37 -28.48 -5.75 -19.74
N ILE A 38 -27.39 -5.09 -20.16
CA ILE A 38 -26.28 -4.68 -19.31
C ILE A 38 -25.99 -3.21 -19.62
N ALA A 39 -25.84 -2.40 -18.60
CA ALA A 39 -25.50 -1.00 -18.71
C ALA A 39 -24.43 -0.63 -17.68
N GLN A 40 -23.74 0.50 -17.90
CA GLN A 40 -22.73 0.99 -16.96
C GLN A 40 -22.68 2.51 -16.94
N ALA A 41 -22.38 3.07 -15.77
CA ALA A 41 -22.17 4.50 -15.58
C ALA A 41 -20.95 4.75 -14.68
N PRO A 42 -20.31 5.93 -14.72
CA PRO A 42 -19.27 6.28 -13.77
C PRO A 42 -19.77 6.17 -12.31
N THR A 43 -18.97 5.59 -11.42
CA THR A 43 -19.29 5.59 -9.98
C THR A 43 -19.08 6.99 -9.42
N THR A 44 -20.04 7.45 -8.61
CA THR A 44 -20.11 8.83 -8.11
C THR A 44 -19.78 8.97 -6.63
N VAL A 45 -18.89 8.11 -6.11
CA VAL A 45 -18.48 8.09 -4.69
C VAL A 45 -17.52 9.23 -4.30
N GLU A 46 -16.89 9.87 -5.28
CA GLU A 46 -15.95 11.00 -5.09
C GLU A 46 -16.55 12.34 -5.54
N TYR A 47 -15.84 13.45 -5.27
CA TYR A 47 -16.22 14.78 -5.77
C TYR A 47 -16.32 14.79 -7.31
N PRO A 48 -17.24 15.57 -7.90
CA PRO A 48 -18.05 16.61 -7.26
C PRO A 48 -19.34 16.12 -6.58
N LEU A 49 -19.78 14.88 -6.86
CA LEU A 49 -21.11 14.40 -6.43
C LEU A 49 -21.10 13.81 -5.01
N MET A 50 -20.07 13.04 -4.65
CA MET A 50 -19.95 12.35 -3.36
C MET A 50 -21.25 11.63 -2.93
N ASP A 51 -21.85 10.85 -3.82
CA ASP A 51 -22.99 9.98 -3.51
C ASP A 51 -23.16 8.91 -4.60
N VAL A 52 -23.02 7.63 -4.26
CA VAL A 52 -23.07 6.51 -5.22
C VAL A 52 -24.40 6.37 -5.96
N ARG A 53 -25.49 6.94 -5.44
CA ARG A 53 -26.82 6.76 -6.01
C ARG A 53 -26.99 7.44 -7.37
N TYR A 54 -26.19 8.47 -7.69
CA TYR A 54 -26.17 9.07 -9.03
C TYR A 54 -25.67 8.09 -10.08
N GLY A 55 -24.57 7.39 -9.83
CA GLY A 55 -24.05 6.34 -10.72
C GLY A 55 -25.03 5.18 -10.88
N VAL A 56 -25.67 4.75 -9.77
CA VAL A 56 -26.73 3.72 -9.81
C VAL A 56 -27.92 4.16 -10.65
N PHE A 57 -28.41 5.39 -10.45
CA PHE A 57 -29.55 5.94 -11.19
C PHE A 57 -29.25 6.03 -12.69
N GLU A 58 -28.08 6.52 -13.06
CA GLU A 58 -27.66 6.64 -14.46
C GLU A 58 -27.52 5.26 -15.11
N ALA A 59 -26.88 4.30 -14.43
CA ALA A 59 -26.74 2.93 -14.94
C ALA A 59 -28.10 2.26 -15.15
N ILE A 60 -29.05 2.42 -14.21
CA ILE A 60 -30.40 1.87 -14.36
C ILE A 60 -31.18 2.61 -15.47
N THR A 61 -31.03 3.93 -15.61
CA THR A 61 -31.70 4.70 -16.67
C THR A 61 -31.25 4.24 -18.05
N GLN A 62 -29.94 4.00 -18.23
CA GLN A 62 -29.40 3.41 -19.45
C GLN A 62 -29.89 1.98 -19.66
N LEU A 63 -30.02 1.19 -18.59
CA LEU A 63 -30.55 -0.16 -18.61
C LEU A 63 -32.03 -0.20 -19.06
N GLU A 64 -32.87 0.72 -18.58
CA GLU A 64 -34.25 0.90 -19.04
C GLU A 64 -34.30 1.26 -20.53
N ALA A 65 -33.41 2.16 -20.98
CA ALA A 65 -33.34 2.57 -22.38
C ALA A 65 -32.94 1.42 -23.32
N LEU A 66 -32.01 0.55 -22.89
CA LEU A 66 -31.56 -0.61 -23.67
C LEU A 66 -32.56 -1.76 -23.67
N SER A 67 -33.17 -2.06 -22.52
CA SER A 67 -34.11 -3.18 -22.37
C SER A 67 -35.54 -2.86 -22.83
N GLY A 68 -35.92 -1.58 -22.88
CA GLY A 68 -37.31 -1.16 -23.06
C GLY A 68 -38.23 -1.53 -21.89
N ARG A 69 -37.67 -1.98 -20.75
CA ARG A 69 -38.39 -2.33 -19.52
C ARG A 69 -38.34 -1.16 -18.54
N LYS A 70 -39.45 -0.91 -17.85
CA LYS A 70 -39.51 0.10 -16.79
C LYS A 70 -39.21 -0.54 -15.43
N ILE A 71 -38.13 -0.10 -14.80
CA ILE A 71 -37.57 -0.61 -13.53
C ILE A 71 -37.86 0.39 -12.40
N LEU A 72 -37.66 1.69 -12.66
CA LEU A 72 -37.89 2.78 -11.70
C LEU A 72 -39.30 3.35 -11.83
N GLN A 73 -39.85 3.87 -10.73
CA GLN A 73 -41.13 4.59 -10.76
C GLN A 73 -41.02 5.94 -11.50
N GLU A 74 -42.15 6.46 -11.99
CA GLU A 74 -42.19 7.78 -12.63
C GLU A 74 -41.87 8.90 -11.62
N GLY A 75 -41.04 9.86 -12.02
CA GLY A 75 -40.58 10.95 -11.15
C GLY A 75 -39.47 10.59 -10.15
N CYS A 76 -38.84 9.40 -10.27
CA CYS A 76 -37.64 9.06 -9.51
C CYS A 76 -36.46 9.99 -9.82
N THR A 77 -35.61 10.21 -8.84
CA THR A 77 -34.36 10.97 -8.99
C THR A 77 -33.21 10.17 -8.38
N ALA A 78 -31.96 10.57 -8.65
CA ALA A 78 -30.79 9.92 -8.06
C ALA A 78 -30.81 9.88 -6.52
N LEU A 79 -31.42 10.86 -5.86
CA LEU A 79 -31.47 10.91 -4.39
C LEU A 79 -32.72 10.22 -3.80
N ASP A 80 -33.65 9.80 -4.65
CA ASP A 80 -34.93 9.15 -4.28
C ASP A 80 -35.19 8.00 -5.26
N LEU A 81 -34.46 6.90 -5.06
CA LEU A 81 -34.57 5.69 -5.87
C LEU A 81 -35.79 4.88 -5.42
N ARG A 82 -36.83 4.83 -6.26
CA ARG A 82 -38.02 3.99 -6.02
C ARG A 82 -38.19 3.00 -7.17
N PHE A 83 -38.21 1.71 -6.83
CA PHE A 83 -38.38 0.60 -7.77
C PHE A 83 -39.87 0.27 -7.97
N GLY A 84 -40.24 -0.19 -9.16
CA GLY A 84 -41.60 -0.63 -9.46
C GLY A 84 -41.99 -1.91 -8.70
N ASP A 85 -43.29 -2.15 -8.51
CA ASP A 85 -43.79 -3.30 -7.73
C ASP A 85 -43.37 -4.67 -8.30
N ASN A 86 -43.09 -4.74 -9.61
CA ASN A 86 -42.60 -5.93 -10.30
C ASN A 86 -41.06 -5.95 -10.48
N SER A 87 -40.32 -5.11 -9.74
CA SER A 87 -38.86 -4.99 -9.86
C SER A 87 -38.18 -5.21 -8.51
N ARG A 88 -37.38 -6.26 -8.40
CA ARG A 88 -36.50 -6.50 -7.24
C ARG A 88 -35.15 -5.86 -7.50
N TYR A 89 -34.58 -5.23 -6.48
CA TYR A 89 -33.27 -4.59 -6.58
C TYR A 89 -32.26 -5.25 -5.66
N LEU A 90 -31.20 -5.80 -6.22
CA LEU A 90 -30.06 -6.35 -5.51
C LEU A 90 -28.82 -5.52 -5.85
N THR A 91 -27.84 -5.49 -4.95
CA THR A 91 -26.58 -4.82 -5.28
C THR A 91 -25.39 -5.42 -4.53
N THR A 92 -24.27 -5.49 -5.23
CA THR A 92 -22.94 -5.58 -4.63
C THR A 92 -22.29 -4.20 -4.62
N SER A 93 -21.30 -4.00 -3.76
CA SER A 93 -20.56 -2.75 -3.72
C SER A 93 -19.11 -2.95 -3.32
N SER A 94 -18.22 -2.20 -3.96
CA SER A 94 -16.86 -1.90 -3.53
C SER A 94 -16.60 -0.39 -3.45
N ALA A 95 -17.64 0.43 -3.67
CA ALA A 95 -17.60 1.87 -3.48
C ALA A 95 -17.37 2.19 -1.99
N GLY A 96 -16.29 2.93 -1.73
CA GLY A 96 -15.65 3.07 -0.41
C GLY A 96 -14.14 2.88 -0.51
N GLY A 97 -13.71 2.01 -1.44
CA GLY A 97 -12.31 1.61 -1.65
C GLY A 97 -11.96 0.34 -0.86
N GLY A 98 -10.85 -0.32 -1.19
CA GLY A 98 -10.33 -1.42 -0.38
C GLY A 98 -9.81 -0.90 0.97
N LEU A 99 -9.98 -1.68 2.04
CA LEU A 99 -9.58 -1.31 3.40
C LEU A 99 -8.11 -0.86 3.45
N GLN A 100 -7.85 0.42 3.67
CA GLN A 100 -6.49 0.95 3.70
C GLN A 100 -5.85 0.72 5.08
N ILE A 101 -4.87 -0.16 5.14
CA ILE A 101 -4.21 -0.59 6.38
C ILE A 101 -2.81 0.00 6.47
N LEU A 102 -2.54 0.66 7.59
CA LEU A 102 -1.20 1.03 8.04
C LEU A 102 -0.62 -0.12 8.87
N VAL A 103 0.43 -0.77 8.38
CA VAL A 103 1.06 -1.88 9.09
C VAL A 103 2.26 -1.38 9.88
N ILE A 104 2.31 -1.77 11.16
CA ILE A 104 3.38 -1.36 12.07
C ILE A 104 3.90 -2.59 12.77
N GLY A 105 5.19 -2.89 12.56
CA GLY A 105 5.85 -4.05 13.14
C GLY A 105 7.06 -3.65 13.98
N LEU A 106 7.45 -4.48 14.95
CA LEU A 106 8.67 -4.24 15.73
C LEU A 106 9.93 -4.16 14.83
N THR A 107 10.06 -5.12 13.92
CA THR A 107 11.14 -5.20 12.91
C THR A 107 10.52 -5.40 11.52
N LEU A 108 11.20 -4.92 10.46
CA LEU A 108 10.72 -5.05 9.08
C LEU A 108 10.61 -6.52 8.63
N ASN A 109 11.61 -7.35 8.96
CA ASN A 109 11.72 -8.71 8.43
C ASN A 109 10.88 -9.75 9.18
N ASP A 110 10.53 -9.51 10.45
CA ASP A 110 9.77 -10.47 11.25
C ASP A 110 8.33 -9.98 11.47
N SER A 111 8.10 -9.14 12.50
CA SER A 111 6.75 -8.76 12.91
C SER A 111 5.99 -7.98 11.84
N ALA A 112 6.65 -7.04 11.16
CA ALA A 112 6.01 -6.27 10.10
C ALA A 112 5.66 -7.16 8.89
N SER A 113 6.55 -8.10 8.55
CA SER A 113 6.34 -9.08 7.47
C SER A 113 5.15 -10.00 7.74
N SER A 114 5.03 -10.55 8.95
CA SER A 114 3.88 -11.37 9.37
C SER A 114 2.57 -10.56 9.34
N ALA A 115 2.59 -9.32 9.86
CA ALA A 115 1.43 -8.43 9.84
C ALA A 115 1.01 -8.03 8.42
N ARG A 116 1.97 -7.82 7.52
CA ARG A 116 1.72 -7.53 6.10
C ARG A 116 1.03 -8.72 5.42
N ARG A 117 1.52 -9.94 5.62
CA ARG A 117 0.89 -11.17 5.08
C ARG A 117 -0.50 -11.41 5.65
N ALA A 118 -0.71 -11.23 6.94
CA ALA A 118 -2.03 -11.33 7.55
C ALA A 118 -3.00 -10.31 6.93
N SER A 119 -2.57 -9.06 6.78
CA SER A 119 -3.38 -7.98 6.20
C SER A 119 -3.72 -8.23 4.72
N LEU A 120 -2.74 -8.64 3.92
CA LEU A 120 -2.95 -8.97 2.49
C LEU A 120 -3.86 -10.20 2.32
N GLY A 121 -3.70 -11.22 3.16
CA GLY A 121 -4.55 -12.42 3.14
C GLY A 121 -6.00 -12.13 3.57
N ALA A 122 -6.23 -11.09 4.38
CA ALA A 122 -7.57 -10.58 4.67
C ALA A 122 -8.17 -9.73 3.53
N GLY A 123 -7.37 -9.43 2.50
CA GLY A 123 -7.73 -8.56 1.39
C GLY A 123 -7.61 -7.06 1.66
N GLY A 124 -6.78 -6.68 2.63
CA GLY A 124 -6.47 -5.28 2.95
C GLY A 124 -5.47 -4.65 1.98
N VAL A 125 -5.59 -3.33 1.80
CA VAL A 125 -4.70 -2.49 0.99
C VAL A 125 -3.62 -1.87 1.87
N ILE A 126 -2.36 -2.31 1.74
CA ILE A 126 -1.27 -1.78 2.55
C ILE A 126 -0.84 -0.41 2.02
N LEU A 127 -1.10 0.65 2.80
CA LEU A 127 -0.63 2.00 2.46
C LEU A 127 0.88 2.10 2.63
N GLU A 128 1.35 1.70 3.81
CA GLU A 128 2.77 1.71 4.14
C GLU A 128 3.04 0.77 5.33
N THR A 129 4.31 0.40 5.49
CA THR A 129 4.80 -0.43 6.58
C THR A 129 5.86 0.33 7.38
N PHE A 130 5.70 0.43 8.69
CA PHE A 130 6.63 1.09 9.60
C PHE A 130 7.23 0.10 10.60
N ALA A 131 8.49 0.33 10.96
CA ALA A 131 9.17 -0.44 12.00
C ALA A 131 10.23 0.41 12.71
N ILE A 132 10.75 -0.08 13.84
CA ILE A 132 11.78 0.62 14.61
C ILE A 132 13.09 0.71 13.81
N ASP A 133 13.39 -0.33 13.04
CA ASP A 133 14.58 -0.46 12.19
C ASP A 133 14.38 0.12 10.78
N ASP A 134 13.32 0.92 10.56
CA ASP A 134 13.20 1.71 9.35
C ASP A 134 14.27 2.82 9.33
N LYS A 135 14.78 3.16 8.13
CA LYS A 135 15.91 4.09 7.97
C LYS A 135 15.54 5.57 8.21
N ARG A 136 14.26 5.90 8.42
CA ARG A 136 13.76 7.27 8.57
C ARG A 136 13.92 7.75 10.00
N GLN A 137 13.98 9.08 10.17
CA GLN A 137 13.88 9.67 11.50
C GLN A 137 12.44 9.56 12.02
N THR A 138 12.26 9.50 13.34
CA THR A 138 10.93 9.39 13.95
C THR A 138 9.96 10.51 13.54
N VAL A 139 10.45 11.74 13.34
CA VAL A 139 9.64 12.86 12.86
C VAL A 139 9.12 12.61 11.44
N ASP A 140 9.98 12.13 10.55
CA ASP A 140 9.62 11.78 9.18
C ASP A 140 8.58 10.64 9.17
N GLN A 141 8.72 9.64 10.05
CA GLN A 141 7.74 8.56 10.19
C GLN A 141 6.37 9.09 10.62
N MET A 142 6.32 9.97 11.62
CA MET A 142 5.06 10.55 12.12
C MET A 142 4.36 11.41 11.05
N LEU A 143 5.13 12.23 10.32
CA LEU A 143 4.61 13.02 9.20
C LEU A 143 4.04 12.13 8.10
N ALA A 144 4.74 11.05 7.75
CA ALA A 144 4.25 10.07 6.79
C ALA A 144 2.93 9.44 7.28
N MET A 145 2.89 8.89 8.49
CA MET A 145 1.65 8.30 9.07
C MET A 145 0.46 9.24 9.02
N ARG A 146 0.66 10.53 9.30
CA ARG A 146 -0.41 11.54 9.33
C ARG A 146 -0.94 11.92 7.94
N THR A 147 -0.11 11.82 6.90
CA THR A 147 -0.47 12.17 5.53
C THR A 147 -1.09 11.02 4.74
N LEU A 148 -0.91 9.77 5.19
CA LEU A 148 -1.38 8.55 4.50
C LEU A 148 -2.90 8.30 4.60
N HIS A 149 -3.56 8.86 5.61
CA HIS A 149 -4.99 8.68 5.88
C HIS A 149 -5.51 7.22 5.88
N PRO A 150 -5.05 6.35 6.79
CA PRO A 150 -5.47 4.94 6.84
C PRO A 150 -6.92 4.77 7.34
N ASP A 151 -7.59 3.71 6.88
CA ASP A 151 -8.88 3.26 7.44
C ASP A 151 -8.69 2.38 8.69
N MET A 152 -7.51 1.79 8.86
CA MET A 152 -7.16 0.94 9.99
C MET A 152 -5.65 0.91 10.23
N ILE A 153 -5.24 0.68 11.48
CA ILE A 153 -3.85 0.41 11.85
C ILE A 153 -3.72 -1.02 12.38
N LEU A 154 -2.76 -1.79 11.88
CA LEU A 154 -2.37 -3.08 12.47
C LEU A 154 -1.00 -2.94 13.13
N LEU A 155 -0.97 -2.99 14.46
CA LEU A 155 0.23 -3.01 15.26
C LEU A 155 0.56 -4.45 15.69
N SER A 156 1.72 -4.94 15.24
CA SER A 156 2.28 -6.24 15.59
C SER A 156 3.67 -6.07 16.17
N GLY A 157 4.11 -6.99 17.04
CA GLY A 157 5.46 -6.91 17.58
C GLY A 157 5.66 -7.72 18.85
N GLY A 158 6.87 -8.25 18.98
CA GLY A 158 7.28 -9.09 20.11
C GLY A 158 6.68 -10.49 20.04
N VAL A 159 7.46 -11.50 20.45
CA VAL A 159 6.93 -12.83 20.78
C VAL A 159 6.26 -12.79 22.15
N ASP A 160 5.38 -13.74 22.42
CA ASP A 160 4.78 -13.85 23.75
C ASP A 160 5.86 -14.14 24.78
N HIS A 161 5.74 -13.50 25.96
CA HIS A 161 6.75 -13.51 27.03
C HIS A 161 8.11 -12.90 26.62
N GLY A 162 8.15 -12.13 25.52
CA GLY A 162 9.31 -11.37 25.07
C GLY A 162 9.39 -9.95 25.64
N ALA A 163 10.33 -9.15 25.13
CA ALA A 163 10.47 -7.75 25.54
C ALA A 163 9.31 -6.87 25.03
N ILE A 164 8.68 -6.11 25.93
CA ILE A 164 7.52 -5.24 25.63
C ILE A 164 7.90 -3.82 25.20
N THR A 165 9.09 -3.34 25.54
CA THR A 165 9.48 -1.92 25.39
C THR A 165 9.40 -1.41 23.96
N GLY A 166 9.84 -2.21 22.98
CA GLY A 166 9.82 -1.80 21.58
C GLY A 166 8.39 -1.61 21.04
N VAL A 167 7.47 -2.49 21.44
CA VAL A 167 6.07 -2.44 21.01
C VAL A 167 5.36 -1.22 21.60
N LEU A 168 5.61 -0.92 22.88
CA LEU A 168 5.09 0.27 23.55
C LEU A 168 5.60 1.56 22.88
N ARG A 169 6.86 1.57 22.44
CA ARG A 169 7.43 2.71 21.72
C ARG A 169 6.74 2.95 20.38
N LEU A 170 6.42 1.90 19.63
CA LEU A 170 5.68 2.02 18.36
C LEU A 170 4.25 2.53 18.59
N ALA A 171 3.56 1.98 19.57
CA ALA A 171 2.24 2.44 20.00
C ALA A 171 2.21 3.94 20.34
N GLU A 172 3.24 4.43 21.02
CA GLU A 172 3.39 5.85 21.32
C GLU A 172 3.56 6.69 20.06
N ILE A 173 4.44 6.27 19.14
CA ILE A 173 4.69 6.99 17.89
C ILE A 173 3.37 7.18 17.13
N VAL A 174 2.56 6.13 17.04
CA VAL A 174 1.23 6.17 16.41
C VAL A 174 0.28 7.12 17.13
N ARG A 175 0.24 7.05 18.46
CA ARG A 175 -0.62 7.90 19.29
C ARG A 175 -0.30 9.38 19.10
N ILE A 176 0.98 9.72 19.01
CA ILE A 176 1.45 11.10 18.80
C ILE A 176 1.18 11.54 17.36
N ALA A 177 1.52 10.70 16.38
CA ALA A 177 1.28 10.98 14.96
C ALA A 177 -0.21 11.26 14.67
N ASN A 178 -1.10 10.59 15.40
CA ASN A 178 -2.55 10.78 15.36
C ASN A 178 -3.10 10.75 13.91
N PRO A 179 -2.81 9.67 13.15
CA PRO A 179 -3.30 9.53 11.79
C PRO A 179 -4.83 9.64 11.75
N GLN A 180 -5.34 10.20 10.66
CA GLN A 180 -6.77 10.48 10.49
C GLN A 180 -7.35 9.60 9.38
N PRO A 181 -8.59 9.11 9.51
CA PRO A 181 -9.22 8.32 8.45
C PRO A 181 -9.40 9.10 7.15
N LYS A 182 -9.57 8.36 6.05
CA LYS A 182 -9.79 8.90 4.70
C LYS A 182 -11.04 9.78 4.61
N TYR A 183 -12.14 9.33 5.23
CA TYR A 183 -13.37 10.10 5.33
C TYR A 183 -13.43 10.78 6.70
N ARG A 184 -13.93 12.03 6.75
CA ARG A 184 -14.15 12.72 8.03
C ARG A 184 -15.26 12.01 8.79
N SER A 185 -14.88 11.13 9.72
CA SER A 185 -15.78 10.50 10.69
C SER A 185 -15.57 11.14 12.06
N GLU A 186 -16.65 11.22 12.84
CA GLU A 186 -16.57 11.55 14.27
C GLU A 186 -16.11 10.33 15.11
N GLU A 187 -16.04 9.14 14.49
CA GLU A 187 -15.63 7.90 15.13
C GLU A 187 -14.11 7.75 15.22
N LYS A 188 -13.66 6.98 16.21
CA LYS A 188 -12.24 6.72 16.43
C LYS A 188 -11.71 5.76 15.35
N LEU A 189 -10.52 6.05 14.84
CA LEU A 189 -9.84 5.18 13.88
C LEU A 189 -9.61 3.78 14.48
N PRO A 190 -10.03 2.68 13.82
CA PRO A 190 -9.79 1.33 14.28
C PRO A 190 -8.31 0.97 14.34
N MET A 191 -7.89 0.36 15.45
CA MET A 191 -6.53 -0.13 15.65
C MET A 191 -6.56 -1.57 16.14
N LEU A 192 -5.90 -2.46 15.40
CA LEU A 192 -5.70 -3.85 15.76
C LEU A 192 -4.35 -4.02 16.45
N TYR A 193 -4.34 -4.63 17.63
CA TYR A 193 -3.13 -5.05 18.30
C TYR A 193 -3.01 -6.56 18.31
N ALA A 194 -2.02 -7.09 17.60
CA ALA A 194 -1.74 -8.52 17.46
C ALA A 194 -0.25 -8.80 17.70
N GLY A 195 0.21 -8.46 18.90
CA GLY A 195 1.59 -8.64 19.38
C GLY A 195 1.63 -9.27 20.77
N ASN A 196 2.78 -9.15 21.44
CA ASN A 196 3.04 -9.75 22.77
C ASN A 196 1.87 -9.56 23.75
N CYS A 197 1.32 -10.67 24.23
CA CYS A 197 0.18 -10.69 25.14
C CYS A 197 0.39 -9.87 26.44
N GLU A 198 1.61 -9.80 26.96
CA GLU A 198 1.95 -9.05 28.19
C GLU A 198 1.90 -7.53 28.00
N ALA A 199 2.03 -7.04 26.76
CA ALA A 199 1.92 -5.62 26.45
C ALA A 199 0.47 -5.16 26.21
N ALA A 200 -0.48 -6.09 26.02
CA ALA A 200 -1.85 -5.78 25.58
C ALA A 200 -2.58 -4.80 26.52
N ASP A 201 -2.49 -4.99 27.83
CA ASP A 201 -3.13 -4.11 28.82
C ASP A 201 -2.55 -2.70 28.83
N LEU A 202 -1.24 -2.57 28.64
CA LEU A 202 -0.55 -1.29 28.56
C LEU A 202 -0.90 -0.55 27.26
N ILE A 203 -0.95 -1.28 26.14
CA ILE A 203 -1.38 -0.76 24.85
C ILE A 203 -2.81 -0.22 24.95
N LYS A 204 -3.72 -0.97 25.60
CA LYS A 204 -5.09 -0.52 25.87
C LYS A 204 -5.13 0.82 26.60
N ARG A 205 -4.38 0.95 27.69
CA ARG A 205 -4.33 2.20 28.45
C ARG A 205 -3.70 3.35 27.66
N LEU A 206 -2.71 3.09 26.80
CA LEU A 206 -2.05 4.13 26.01
C LEU A 206 -2.89 4.63 24.84
N ILE A 207 -3.68 3.75 24.20
CA ILE A 207 -4.24 3.97 22.87
C ILE A 207 -5.77 4.17 22.87
N SER A 208 -6.52 3.52 23.77
CA SER A 208 -7.99 3.46 23.72
C SER A 208 -8.70 4.82 23.80
N ASP A 209 -8.04 5.86 24.33
CA ASP A 209 -8.60 7.21 24.35
C ASP A 209 -8.72 7.82 22.95
N ARG A 210 -7.84 7.44 22.01
CA ARG A 210 -7.79 8.03 20.65
C ARG A 210 -8.24 7.08 19.54
N PHE A 211 -8.07 5.78 19.71
CA PHE A 211 -8.37 4.78 18.68
C PHE A 211 -9.39 3.77 19.20
N ASP A 212 -10.15 3.18 18.27
CA ASP A 212 -11.01 2.04 18.56
C ASP A 212 -10.15 0.77 18.56
N LEU A 213 -9.68 0.38 19.74
CA LEU A 213 -8.67 -0.67 19.90
C LEU A 213 -9.30 -2.06 20.01
N HIS A 214 -8.86 -2.97 19.14
CA HIS A 214 -9.19 -4.40 19.20
C HIS A 214 -7.93 -5.20 19.54
N LEU A 215 -7.97 -5.90 20.68
CA LEU A 215 -6.89 -6.79 21.10
C LEU A 215 -7.11 -8.18 20.51
N LEU A 216 -6.07 -8.73 19.87
CA LEU A 216 -6.10 -10.00 19.16
C LEU A 216 -4.97 -10.92 19.64
N PRO A 217 -5.08 -12.25 19.42
CA PRO A 217 -3.96 -13.16 19.60
C PRO A 217 -2.72 -12.71 18.80
N ASN A 218 -1.54 -12.96 19.36
CA ASN A 218 -0.28 -12.57 18.73
C ASN A 218 -0.13 -13.21 17.34
N LEU A 219 0.21 -12.41 16.33
CA LEU A 219 0.49 -12.89 14.97
C LEU A 219 1.69 -13.83 14.92
N ARG A 220 2.64 -13.64 15.84
CA ARG A 220 3.86 -14.43 15.94
C ARG A 220 4.12 -14.77 17.42
N PRO A 221 3.38 -15.75 17.99
CA PRO A 221 3.50 -16.11 19.40
C PRO A 221 4.92 -16.55 19.77
N THR A 222 5.61 -17.24 18.86
CA THR A 222 7.01 -17.68 19.00
C THR A 222 7.83 -17.23 17.79
N MET A 223 9.16 -17.34 17.84
CA MET A 223 10.02 -16.97 16.71
C MET A 223 9.79 -17.80 15.44
N ILE A 224 9.00 -18.88 15.48
CA ILE A 224 8.80 -19.81 14.35
C ILE A 224 7.32 -19.88 13.94
N GLU A 225 6.39 -19.79 14.89
CA GLU A 225 4.96 -19.97 14.66
C GLU A 225 4.27 -18.68 14.24
N GLU A 226 3.31 -18.79 13.31
CA GLU A 226 2.49 -17.67 12.84
C GLU A 226 1.00 -17.99 12.96
N ASN A 227 0.20 -17.04 13.45
CA ASN A 227 -1.23 -17.20 13.70
C ASN A 227 -2.05 -16.08 13.03
N PHE A 228 -2.38 -16.27 11.75
CA PHE A 228 -3.05 -15.22 10.95
C PHE A 228 -4.57 -15.16 11.10
N GLY A 229 -5.22 -16.30 11.34
CA GLY A 229 -6.69 -16.45 11.27
C GLY A 229 -7.47 -15.39 12.05
N PRO A 230 -7.22 -15.21 13.36
CA PRO A 230 -7.96 -14.23 14.17
C PRO A 230 -7.81 -12.78 13.67
N THR A 231 -6.61 -12.43 13.21
CA THR A 231 -6.34 -11.09 12.66
C THR A 231 -7.04 -10.91 11.32
N GLN A 232 -6.98 -11.92 10.44
CA GLN A 232 -7.64 -11.86 9.13
C GLN A 232 -9.15 -11.70 9.24
N GLU A 233 -9.79 -12.48 10.12
CA GLU A 233 -11.23 -12.41 10.35
C GLU A 233 -11.66 -11.04 10.89
N LYS A 234 -10.90 -10.48 11.84
CA LYS A 234 -11.21 -9.16 12.38
C LYS A 234 -11.01 -8.04 11.35
N ILE A 235 -9.97 -8.12 10.52
CA ILE A 235 -9.76 -7.18 9.40
C ILE A 235 -10.96 -7.24 8.45
N ARG A 236 -11.42 -8.45 8.07
CA ARG A 236 -12.59 -8.64 7.20
C ARG A 236 -13.85 -8.04 7.81
N THR A 237 -14.07 -8.25 9.10
CA THR A 237 -15.23 -7.71 9.84
C THR A 237 -15.22 -6.18 9.86
N LEU A 238 -14.08 -5.58 10.23
CA LEU A 238 -13.96 -4.12 10.28
C LEU A 238 -14.04 -3.47 8.89
N PHE A 239 -13.63 -4.18 7.82
CA PHE A 239 -13.86 -3.70 6.46
C PHE A 239 -15.36 -3.53 6.17
N MET A 240 -16.17 -4.52 6.54
CA MET A 240 -17.63 -4.49 6.38
C MET A 240 -18.25 -3.36 7.20
N GLU A 241 -17.89 -3.26 8.48
CA GLU A 241 -18.48 -2.31 9.43
C GLU A 241 -18.08 -0.86 9.12
N ASN A 242 -16.80 -0.60 8.79
CA ASN A 242 -16.26 0.77 8.82
C ASN A 242 -15.96 1.38 7.45
N VAL A 243 -15.74 0.62 6.38
CA VAL A 243 -15.38 1.21 5.07
C VAL A 243 -16.59 1.30 4.15
N MET A 244 -17.40 0.25 4.09
CA MET A 244 -18.56 0.21 3.21
C MET A 244 -19.73 1.06 3.72
N GLU A 245 -20.06 0.99 5.02
CA GLU A 245 -21.19 1.74 5.57
C GLU A 245 -21.00 3.26 5.51
N HIS A 246 -19.74 3.72 5.52
CA HIS A 246 -19.38 5.14 5.47
C HIS A 246 -19.24 5.68 4.04
N ALA A 247 -19.37 4.85 3.01
CA ALA A 247 -19.34 5.32 1.63
C ALA A 247 -20.51 6.28 1.36
N PRO A 248 -20.28 7.46 0.77
CA PRO A 248 -21.34 8.44 0.54
C PRO A 248 -22.49 7.87 -0.29
N GLY A 249 -23.72 7.98 0.21
CA GLY A 249 -24.94 7.44 -0.42
C GLY A 249 -25.29 5.99 -0.07
N TYR A 250 -24.37 5.23 0.53
CA TYR A 250 -24.55 3.80 0.80
C TYR A 250 -25.70 3.50 1.76
N LYS A 251 -25.80 4.24 2.87
CA LYS A 251 -26.87 4.07 3.87
C LYS A 251 -28.28 4.24 3.28
N ALA A 252 -28.44 5.14 2.32
CA ALA A 252 -29.70 5.33 1.61
C ALA A 252 -29.94 4.21 0.58
N LEU A 253 -28.89 3.72 -0.08
CA LEU A 253 -28.99 2.59 -1.00
C LEU A 253 -29.43 1.31 -0.27
N LYS A 254 -28.89 1.04 0.92
CA LYS A 254 -29.25 -0.11 1.77
C LYS A 254 -30.74 -0.14 2.15
N GLN A 255 -31.44 1.00 2.12
CA GLN A 255 -32.88 1.07 2.44
C GLN A 255 -33.78 0.66 1.28
N VAL A 256 -33.26 0.66 0.04
CA VAL A 256 -34.04 0.37 -1.18
C VAL A 256 -33.73 -1.00 -1.77
N THR A 257 -32.71 -1.70 -1.26
CA THR A 257 -32.33 -3.04 -1.71
C THR A 257 -33.25 -4.10 -1.09
N SER A 258 -33.53 -5.15 -1.86
CA SER A 258 -34.35 -6.29 -1.43
C SER A 258 -33.60 -7.31 -0.56
N HIS A 259 -32.27 -7.18 -0.49
CA HIS A 259 -31.38 -7.98 0.34
C HIS A 259 -30.23 -7.11 0.87
N ASP A 260 -29.48 -7.63 1.85
CA ASP A 260 -28.28 -6.94 2.34
C ASP A 260 -27.25 -6.78 1.22
N ILE A 261 -26.59 -5.62 1.20
CA ILE A 261 -25.54 -5.34 0.22
C ILE A 261 -24.30 -6.13 0.60
N ILE A 262 -23.84 -7.01 -0.29
CA ILE A 262 -22.59 -7.75 -0.09
C ILE A 262 -21.41 -7.05 -0.81
N PRO A 263 -20.16 -7.27 -0.35
CA PRO A 263 -18.98 -6.78 -1.06
C PRO A 263 -18.85 -7.39 -2.44
N THR A 264 -18.39 -6.61 -3.42
CA THR A 264 -18.05 -7.12 -4.76
C THR A 264 -17.17 -8.39 -4.71
N PRO A 265 -16.08 -8.45 -3.91
CA PRO A 265 -15.25 -9.67 -3.85
C PRO A 265 -15.96 -10.87 -3.20
N LEU A 266 -16.92 -10.64 -2.31
CA LEU A 266 -17.74 -11.71 -1.75
C LEU A 266 -18.71 -12.25 -2.82
N GLY A 267 -19.28 -11.38 -3.65
CA GLY A 267 -20.07 -11.79 -4.81
C GLY A 267 -19.27 -12.66 -5.78
N VAL A 268 -18.04 -12.28 -6.11
CA VAL A 268 -17.16 -13.12 -6.96
C VAL A 268 -16.89 -14.48 -6.31
N LEU A 269 -16.60 -14.51 -5.00
CA LEU A 269 -16.38 -15.76 -4.27
C LEU A 269 -17.63 -16.65 -4.27
N ASN A 270 -18.82 -16.09 -4.05
CA ASN A 270 -20.10 -16.81 -4.11
C ASN A 270 -20.34 -17.40 -5.52
N SER A 271 -20.06 -16.66 -6.57
CA SER A 271 -20.14 -17.18 -7.94
C SER A 271 -19.16 -18.33 -8.19
N MET A 272 -17.93 -18.22 -7.68
CA MET A 272 -16.93 -19.29 -7.75
C MET A 272 -17.37 -20.54 -6.98
N HIS A 273 -18.03 -20.39 -5.83
CA HIS A 273 -18.67 -21.49 -5.12
C HIS A 273 -19.71 -22.21 -5.99
N GLU A 274 -20.54 -21.48 -6.74
CA GLU A 274 -21.56 -22.11 -7.61
C GLU A 274 -20.95 -22.83 -8.82
N ILE A 275 -19.85 -22.31 -9.38
CA ILE A 275 -19.12 -22.95 -10.48
C ILE A 275 -18.50 -24.28 -10.02
N SER A 276 -17.78 -24.25 -8.90
CA SER A 276 -17.01 -25.41 -8.41
C SER A 276 -17.86 -26.56 -7.86
N LYS A 277 -19.09 -26.30 -7.38
CA LYS A 277 -20.04 -27.35 -6.95
C LYS A 277 -20.33 -28.39 -8.04
N ARG A 278 -20.20 -28.03 -9.31
CA ARG A 278 -20.59 -28.88 -10.45
C ARG A 278 -19.47 -29.78 -10.93
N SER A 279 -18.21 -29.34 -10.82
CA SER A 279 -17.10 -29.98 -11.52
C SER A 279 -16.05 -30.62 -10.61
N ASN A 280 -16.04 -30.32 -9.29
CA ASN A 280 -14.98 -30.76 -8.36
C ASN A 280 -13.56 -30.47 -8.90
N GLU A 281 -13.47 -29.46 -9.78
CA GLU A 281 -12.25 -29.01 -10.44
C GLU A 281 -11.50 -28.04 -9.53
N ASN A 282 -10.18 -28.03 -9.69
CA ASN A 282 -9.35 -27.02 -9.08
C ASN A 282 -9.35 -25.76 -9.96
N VAL A 283 -9.91 -24.67 -9.45
CA VAL A 283 -10.15 -23.45 -10.21
C VAL A 283 -9.33 -22.30 -9.66
N PHE A 284 -8.72 -21.51 -10.55
CA PHE A 284 -8.24 -20.17 -10.25
C PHE A 284 -9.09 -19.14 -10.98
N LEU A 285 -9.42 -18.05 -10.29
CA LEU A 285 -10.01 -16.87 -10.90
C LEU A 285 -9.13 -15.66 -10.58
N VAL A 286 -8.74 -14.92 -11.61
CA VAL A 286 -7.97 -13.68 -11.47
C VAL A 286 -8.82 -12.52 -11.94
N ASP A 287 -9.10 -11.58 -11.03
CA ASP A 287 -9.81 -10.34 -11.32
C ASP A 287 -8.83 -9.16 -11.28
N ILE A 288 -8.50 -8.61 -12.45
CA ILE A 288 -7.58 -7.46 -12.55
C ILE A 288 -8.33 -6.16 -12.82
N GLY A 289 -8.20 -5.23 -11.88
CA GLY A 289 -8.78 -3.89 -11.94
C GLY A 289 -7.76 -2.80 -12.26
N GLY A 290 -8.23 -1.55 -12.22
CA GLY A 290 -7.37 -0.37 -12.41
C GLY A 290 -6.38 -0.13 -11.27
N ALA A 291 -6.66 -0.65 -10.07
CA ALA A 291 -5.84 -0.42 -8.88
C ALA A 291 -5.36 -1.71 -8.19
N THR A 292 -6.17 -2.77 -8.24
CA THR A 292 -5.94 -4.02 -7.50
C THR A 292 -6.08 -5.22 -8.42
N THR A 293 -5.40 -6.31 -8.07
CA THR A 293 -5.58 -7.62 -8.67
C THR A 293 -5.99 -8.58 -7.56
N ASP A 294 -7.17 -9.17 -7.70
CA ASP A 294 -7.69 -10.19 -6.81
C ASP A 294 -7.41 -11.57 -7.42
N VAL A 295 -6.92 -12.50 -6.60
CA VAL A 295 -6.75 -13.91 -6.99
C VAL A 295 -7.57 -14.77 -6.05
N PHE A 296 -8.49 -15.53 -6.62
CA PHE A 296 -9.33 -16.51 -5.94
C PHE A 296 -8.91 -17.91 -6.36
N SER A 297 -8.95 -18.84 -5.43
CA SER A 297 -8.65 -20.24 -5.70
C SER A 297 -9.62 -21.15 -4.97
N PHE A 298 -10.00 -22.23 -5.64
CA PHE A 298 -10.70 -23.37 -5.07
C PHE A 298 -9.86 -24.59 -5.37
N ILE A 299 -9.07 -25.02 -4.39
CA ILE A 299 -8.11 -26.12 -4.54
C ILE A 299 -8.40 -27.16 -3.48
N LYS A 300 -8.61 -28.42 -3.89
CA LYS A 300 -8.83 -29.57 -3.00
C LYS A 300 -9.89 -29.29 -1.91
N GLY A 301 -10.99 -28.63 -2.27
CA GLY A 301 -12.10 -28.33 -1.36
C GLY A 301 -11.94 -27.07 -0.50
N THR A 302 -10.84 -26.32 -0.64
CA THR A 302 -10.59 -25.10 0.15
C THR A 302 -10.68 -23.86 -0.73
N TYR A 303 -11.41 -22.85 -0.27
CA TYR A 303 -11.54 -21.55 -0.94
C TYR A 303 -10.59 -20.54 -0.31
N GLN A 304 -9.84 -19.84 -1.16
CA GLN A 304 -8.89 -18.82 -0.72
C GLN A 304 -8.99 -17.60 -1.61
N ARG A 305 -8.67 -16.45 -1.03
CA ARG A 305 -8.58 -15.17 -1.73
C ARG A 305 -7.31 -14.47 -1.30
N SER A 306 -6.70 -13.75 -2.22
CA SER A 306 -5.69 -12.73 -1.91
C SER A 306 -5.94 -11.48 -2.74
N VAL A 307 -5.54 -10.33 -2.21
CA VAL A 307 -5.63 -9.05 -2.91
C VAL A 307 -4.26 -8.42 -3.00
N SER A 308 -3.84 -8.14 -4.23
CA SER A 308 -2.63 -7.38 -4.50
C SER A 308 -3.01 -5.92 -4.74
N ALA A 309 -2.97 -5.15 -3.66
CA ALA A 309 -3.57 -3.82 -3.60
C ALA A 309 -2.93 -2.72 -4.45
N ASN A 310 -1.66 -2.94 -4.83
CA ASN A 310 -0.85 -2.03 -5.63
C ASN A 310 -0.44 -2.68 -6.96
N LEU A 311 -1.13 -3.74 -7.39
CA LEU A 311 -0.97 -4.33 -8.71
C LEU A 311 -2.25 -4.07 -9.47
N GLY A 312 -2.20 -3.28 -10.53
CA GLY A 312 -3.38 -2.90 -11.29
C GLY A 312 -3.02 -2.09 -12.53
N MET A 313 -3.97 -1.98 -13.45
CA MET A 313 -3.71 -1.52 -14.82
C MET A 313 -3.78 -0.01 -15.03
N SER A 314 -4.11 0.77 -14.01
CA SER A 314 -4.28 2.24 -14.14
C SER A 314 -3.63 2.96 -12.96
N TYR A 315 -4.34 3.17 -11.85
CA TYR A 315 -3.85 3.85 -10.66
C TYR A 315 -2.56 3.24 -10.08
N SER A 316 -2.33 1.93 -10.30
CA SER A 316 -1.20 1.18 -9.77
C SER A 316 -0.20 0.75 -10.84
N ALA A 317 -0.33 1.22 -12.09
CA ALA A 317 0.48 0.74 -13.21
C ALA A 317 1.99 1.03 -13.02
N LEU A 318 2.37 2.22 -12.51
CA LEU A 318 3.75 2.51 -12.11
C LEU A 318 4.25 1.63 -10.95
N ASN A 319 3.37 1.16 -10.06
CA ASN A 319 3.77 0.25 -8.99
C ASN A 319 4.05 -1.17 -9.52
N VAL A 320 3.27 -1.64 -10.51
CA VAL A 320 3.60 -2.89 -11.23
C VAL A 320 4.96 -2.76 -11.90
N LEU A 321 5.25 -1.65 -12.59
CA LEU A 321 6.57 -1.38 -13.18
C LEU A 321 7.69 -1.41 -12.12
N ALA A 322 7.45 -0.81 -10.96
CA ALA A 322 8.42 -0.77 -9.87
C ALA A 322 8.69 -2.14 -9.24
N GLU A 323 7.66 -2.97 -9.05
CA GLU A 323 7.79 -4.30 -8.43
C GLU A 323 8.30 -5.37 -9.41
N ALA A 324 7.81 -5.38 -10.65
CA ALA A 324 8.25 -6.33 -11.68
C ALA A 324 9.65 -5.99 -12.21
N GLY A 325 9.96 -4.70 -12.26
CA GLY A 325 11.14 -4.16 -12.93
C GLY A 325 10.91 -4.01 -14.44
N VAL A 326 11.49 -2.94 -15.00
CA VAL A 326 11.31 -2.61 -16.42
C VAL A 326 11.73 -3.72 -17.38
N SER A 327 12.82 -4.44 -17.06
CA SER A 327 13.32 -5.52 -17.90
C SER A 327 12.34 -6.68 -18.02
N ALA A 328 11.59 -7.00 -16.96
CA ALA A 328 10.60 -8.08 -16.99
C ALA A 328 9.46 -7.75 -17.97
N ILE A 329 8.98 -6.51 -17.95
CA ILE A 329 7.92 -6.04 -18.86
C ILE A 329 8.43 -5.95 -20.30
N MET A 330 9.66 -5.44 -20.49
CA MET A 330 10.30 -5.36 -21.82
C MET A 330 10.46 -6.72 -22.50
N ASN A 331 10.63 -7.81 -21.73
CA ASN A 331 10.72 -9.16 -22.30
C ASN A 331 9.42 -9.64 -22.97
N TRP A 332 8.30 -8.98 -22.73
CA TRP A 332 7.01 -9.25 -23.37
C TRP A 332 6.72 -8.33 -24.57
N LEU A 333 7.70 -7.51 -24.97
CA LEU A 333 7.57 -6.55 -26.05
C LEU A 333 8.60 -6.84 -27.15
N PRO A 334 8.26 -6.56 -28.43
CA PRO A 334 9.24 -6.62 -29.50
C PRO A 334 10.33 -5.55 -29.33
N GLU A 335 11.51 -5.80 -29.89
CA GLU A 335 12.66 -4.87 -29.86
C GLU A 335 12.37 -3.49 -30.48
N THR A 336 11.28 -3.36 -31.23
CA THR A 336 10.84 -2.10 -31.85
C THR A 336 10.29 -1.08 -30.83
N ILE A 337 9.84 -1.54 -29.66
CA ILE A 337 9.34 -0.67 -28.59
C ILE A 337 10.49 -0.40 -27.63
N SER A 338 10.82 0.88 -27.44
CA SER A 338 11.88 1.31 -26.53
C SER A 338 11.41 1.38 -25.08
N GLU A 339 12.36 1.31 -24.15
CA GLU A 339 12.09 1.46 -22.71
C GLU A 339 11.42 2.81 -22.38
N ASN A 340 11.80 3.90 -23.06
CA ASN A 340 11.19 5.21 -22.83
C ASN A 340 9.72 5.22 -23.26
N GLU A 341 9.37 4.58 -24.38
CA GLU A 341 7.99 4.50 -24.86
C GLU A 341 7.11 3.71 -23.88
N LEU A 342 7.60 2.56 -23.39
CA LEU A 342 6.97 1.78 -22.33
C LEU A 342 6.74 2.63 -21.07
N ARG A 343 7.80 3.24 -20.54
CA ARG A 343 7.76 4.02 -19.30
C ARG A 343 6.84 5.22 -19.40
N ASN A 344 6.89 5.96 -20.52
CA ASN A 344 6.04 7.11 -20.75
C ASN A 344 4.56 6.71 -20.87
N HIS A 345 4.26 5.59 -21.56
CA HIS A 345 2.90 5.09 -21.67
C HIS A 345 2.34 4.71 -20.30
N ILE A 346 3.06 3.89 -19.51
CA ILE A 346 2.66 3.49 -18.16
C ILE A 346 2.51 4.70 -17.24
N GLY A 347 3.45 5.66 -17.28
CA GLY A 347 3.39 6.89 -16.50
C GLY A 347 2.16 7.72 -16.84
N ASN A 348 1.88 7.92 -18.13
CA ASN A 348 0.71 8.66 -18.62
C ASN A 348 -0.61 7.97 -18.26
N LYS A 349 -0.66 6.63 -18.34
CA LYS A 349 -1.82 5.84 -17.90
C LYS A 349 -2.06 5.98 -16.40
N THR A 350 -0.99 6.02 -15.59
CA THR A 350 -1.10 6.15 -14.13
C THR A 350 -1.63 7.52 -13.72
N ILE A 351 -1.14 8.60 -14.34
CA ILE A 351 -1.59 9.96 -14.03
C ILE A 351 -2.96 10.30 -14.63
N ASN A 352 -3.37 9.60 -15.69
CA ASN A 352 -4.68 9.69 -16.37
C ASN A 352 -5.37 8.31 -16.44
N PRO A 353 -5.87 7.80 -15.29
CA PRO A 353 -6.34 6.41 -15.15
C PRO A 353 -7.57 6.07 -16.00
N THR A 354 -8.32 7.06 -16.47
CA THR A 354 -9.51 6.87 -17.31
C THR A 354 -9.20 6.68 -18.79
N ASN A 355 -7.93 6.86 -19.20
CA ASN A 355 -7.55 6.67 -20.60
C ASN A 355 -7.60 5.19 -20.97
N THR A 356 -8.23 4.85 -22.09
CA THR A 356 -8.29 3.49 -22.63
C THR A 356 -7.36 3.35 -23.84
N PRO A 357 -6.71 2.19 -24.01
CA PRO A 357 -5.90 1.93 -25.20
C PRO A 357 -6.78 1.92 -26.44
N SER A 358 -6.24 2.44 -27.53
CA SER A 358 -6.93 2.57 -28.82
C SER A 358 -6.14 1.98 -29.98
N ARG A 359 -4.85 1.71 -29.77
CA ARG A 359 -3.88 1.28 -30.79
C ARG A 359 -3.13 0.03 -30.35
N ASP A 360 -2.68 -0.76 -31.31
CA ASP A 360 -2.00 -2.04 -31.06
C ASP A 360 -0.77 -1.90 -30.17
N VAL A 361 0.02 -0.83 -30.32
CA VAL A 361 1.18 -0.59 -29.46
C VAL A 361 0.79 -0.32 -28.01
N GLU A 362 -0.30 0.42 -27.80
CA GLU A 362 -0.85 0.66 -26.45
C GLU A 362 -1.37 -0.64 -25.86
N PHE A 363 -2.10 -1.45 -26.64
CA PHE A 363 -2.54 -2.78 -26.22
C PHE A 363 -1.36 -3.69 -25.89
N MET A 364 -0.29 -3.72 -26.70
CA MET A 364 0.91 -4.52 -26.41
C MET A 364 1.54 -4.14 -25.07
N ILE A 365 1.71 -2.84 -24.82
CA ILE A 365 2.26 -2.33 -23.56
C ILE A 365 1.36 -2.68 -22.39
N GLU A 366 0.05 -2.44 -22.49
CA GLU A 366 -0.90 -2.77 -21.42
C GLU A 366 -0.98 -4.30 -21.21
N HIS A 367 -0.95 -5.12 -22.24
CA HIS A 367 -0.94 -6.58 -22.12
C HIS A 367 0.37 -7.09 -21.50
N ALA A 368 1.52 -6.50 -21.82
CA ALA A 368 2.79 -6.82 -21.16
C ALA A 368 2.76 -6.47 -19.67
N LEU A 369 2.22 -5.32 -19.32
CA LEU A 369 2.01 -4.90 -17.93
C LEU A 369 1.04 -5.84 -17.20
N ALA A 370 -0.06 -6.23 -17.84
CA ALA A 370 -1.06 -7.14 -17.28
C ALA A 370 -0.48 -8.51 -16.97
N ARG A 371 0.37 -9.06 -17.85
CA ARG A 371 1.08 -10.32 -17.61
C ARG A 371 1.88 -10.27 -16.31
N GLU A 372 2.66 -9.21 -16.12
CA GLU A 372 3.48 -9.04 -14.92
C GLU A 372 2.64 -8.74 -13.66
N ALA A 373 1.57 -7.96 -13.78
CA ALA A 373 0.65 -7.71 -12.68
C ALA A 373 -0.03 -9.00 -12.18
N ILE A 374 -0.51 -9.83 -13.11
CA ILE A 374 -1.14 -11.12 -12.80
C ILE A 374 -0.09 -12.11 -12.26
N ARG A 375 1.09 -12.19 -12.87
CA ARG A 375 2.19 -13.06 -12.38
C ARG A 375 2.55 -12.75 -10.93
N LEU A 376 2.78 -11.48 -10.63
CA LEU A 376 3.11 -11.03 -9.26
C LEU A 376 1.96 -11.30 -8.28
N ALA A 377 0.71 -11.03 -8.66
CA ALA A 377 -0.45 -11.27 -7.81
C ALA A 377 -0.65 -12.77 -7.54
N PHE A 378 -0.43 -13.60 -8.56
CA PHE A 378 -0.51 -15.04 -8.46
C PHE A 378 0.61 -15.61 -7.57
N GLU A 379 1.86 -15.19 -7.76
CA GLU A 379 2.98 -15.57 -6.89
C GLU A 379 2.71 -15.20 -5.41
N GLN A 380 2.15 -14.00 -5.16
CA GLN A 380 1.74 -13.59 -3.83
C GLN A 380 0.66 -14.52 -3.25
N HIS A 381 -0.36 -14.87 -4.04
CA HIS A 381 -1.39 -15.82 -3.64
C HIS A 381 -0.78 -17.17 -3.24
N GLN A 382 0.16 -17.68 -4.05
CA GLN A 382 0.81 -18.96 -3.79
C GLN A 382 1.66 -18.96 -2.52
N GLN A 383 2.44 -17.90 -2.32
CA GLN A 383 3.24 -17.72 -1.12
C GLN A 383 2.37 -17.68 0.14
N MET A 384 1.21 -17.02 0.08
CA MET A 384 0.30 -16.90 1.21
C MET A 384 -0.40 -18.20 1.57
N HIS A 385 -0.79 -18.98 0.57
CA HIS A 385 -1.76 -20.05 0.76
C HIS A 385 -1.23 -21.47 0.51
N PHE A 386 -0.15 -21.62 -0.27
CA PHE A 386 0.36 -22.93 -0.69
C PHE A 386 1.82 -23.20 -0.29
N GLU A 387 2.62 -22.19 0.09
CA GLU A 387 4.05 -22.36 0.41
C GLU A 387 4.39 -22.56 1.91
N ALA A 388 3.38 -22.71 2.78
CA ALA A 388 3.51 -22.68 4.24
C ALA A 388 4.47 -23.73 4.89
N ASN A 389 5.00 -24.71 4.16
CA ASN A 389 5.82 -25.80 4.74
C ASN A 389 7.35 -25.63 4.64
N LYS A 390 7.89 -24.49 4.16
CA LYS A 390 9.36 -24.31 4.05
C LYS A 390 10.04 -23.75 5.30
N VAL A 391 9.30 -23.19 6.26
CA VAL A 391 9.89 -22.59 7.48
C VAL A 391 9.81 -23.59 8.63
N GLY A 392 10.96 -24.16 9.03
CA GLY A 392 11.08 -25.14 10.12
C GLY A 392 11.66 -26.50 9.71
N PHE A 393 11.79 -26.78 8.40
CA PHE A 393 12.38 -28.02 7.87
C PHE A 393 13.87 -28.18 8.27
N LEU A 394 14.65 -27.10 8.15
CA LEU A 394 16.09 -27.12 8.46
C LEU A 394 16.40 -27.32 9.95
N ASP A 395 15.50 -26.89 10.84
CA ASP A 395 15.67 -27.03 12.29
C ASP A 395 15.07 -28.34 12.83
N LYS A 396 14.01 -28.91 12.21
CA LYS A 396 13.58 -30.28 12.49
C LYS A 396 14.68 -31.30 12.13
N MET A 397 15.42 -31.08 11.04
CA MET A 397 16.60 -31.91 10.70
C MET A 397 17.75 -31.84 11.70
N LYS A 398 17.86 -30.76 12.49
CA LYS A 398 18.89 -30.63 13.53
C LYS A 398 18.53 -31.33 14.83
N ASN A 399 17.24 -31.49 15.11
CA ASN A 399 16.76 -31.96 16.42
C ASN A 399 16.33 -33.44 16.43
N ASP A 400 16.19 -34.10 15.28
CA ASP A 400 15.73 -35.50 15.22
C ASP A 400 16.90 -36.49 15.05
N VAL A 401 17.11 -37.36 16.03
CA VAL A 401 18.22 -38.33 16.11
C VAL A 401 17.85 -39.66 15.43
N ARG A 402 17.21 -39.61 14.26
CA ARG A 402 16.86 -40.82 13.48
C ARG A 402 17.58 -40.85 12.14
N ASP A 403 17.83 -42.07 11.67
CA ASP A 403 18.67 -42.38 10.52
C ASP A 403 18.18 -41.62 9.27
N LYS A 404 19.11 -40.94 8.59
CA LYS A 404 18.79 -39.99 7.51
C LYS A 404 18.08 -40.65 6.33
N PHE A 405 18.22 -41.97 6.18
CA PHE A 405 17.60 -42.76 5.12
C PHE A 405 16.13 -43.13 5.39
N ASP A 406 15.76 -43.50 6.62
CA ASP A 406 14.38 -43.87 6.97
C ASP A 406 13.44 -42.66 7.06
N VAL A 407 13.98 -41.48 7.39
CA VAL A 407 13.26 -40.21 7.38
C VAL A 407 12.95 -39.79 5.94
N GLN A 408 13.89 -39.97 5.00
CA GLN A 408 13.71 -39.56 3.60
C GLN A 408 12.62 -40.38 2.88
N PHE A 409 12.54 -41.69 3.14
CA PHE A 409 11.57 -42.58 2.50
C PHE A 409 10.13 -42.43 3.05
N ASN A 410 9.98 -42.15 4.35
CA ASN A 410 8.65 -41.92 4.95
C ASN A 410 8.14 -40.48 4.74
N PHE A 411 9.03 -39.53 4.41
CA PHE A 411 8.67 -38.14 4.10
C PHE A 411 8.14 -37.98 2.66
N GLU A 412 8.72 -38.70 1.69
CA GLU A 412 8.23 -38.68 0.30
C GLU A 412 6.80 -39.19 0.14
N HIS A 413 6.37 -40.18 0.94
CA HIS A 413 5.01 -40.73 0.84
C HIS A 413 3.92 -39.97 1.63
N ALA A 414 4.29 -39.23 2.69
CA ALA A 414 3.32 -38.50 3.51
C ALA A 414 3.18 -37.01 3.12
N ASP A 415 4.21 -36.41 2.50
CA ASP A 415 4.27 -34.98 2.16
C ASP A 415 3.78 -34.69 0.72
N ASP A 416 3.64 -35.72 -0.14
CA ASP A 416 3.19 -35.56 -1.54
C ASP A 416 1.66 -35.42 -1.69
N ILE A 417 0.87 -35.91 -0.73
CA ILE A 417 -0.60 -35.88 -0.80
C ILE A 417 -1.15 -34.44 -0.59
N TYR A 418 -0.39 -33.57 0.09
CA TYR A 418 -0.85 -32.25 0.54
C TYR A 418 -0.20 -31.04 -0.16
N LYS A 419 0.74 -31.22 -1.10
CA LYS A 419 1.30 -30.09 -1.87
C LYS A 419 0.46 -29.82 -3.11
N PHE A 420 0.10 -28.55 -3.31
CA PHE A 420 -0.49 -28.06 -4.54
C PHE A 420 0.59 -28.03 -5.64
N ARG A 421 0.30 -28.59 -6.81
CA ARG A 421 1.15 -28.50 -8.01
C ARG A 421 0.42 -27.69 -9.07
N MET A 422 1.15 -26.97 -9.93
CA MET A 422 0.52 -26.24 -11.05
C MET A 422 -0.23 -27.16 -12.03
N SER A 423 0.19 -28.43 -12.11
CA SER A 423 -0.50 -29.50 -12.82
C SER A 423 -1.89 -29.84 -12.29
N ASP A 424 -2.18 -29.43 -11.06
CA ASP A 424 -3.45 -29.73 -10.42
C ASP A 424 -4.55 -28.77 -10.89
N VAL A 425 -4.20 -27.66 -11.57
CA VAL A 425 -5.12 -26.62 -12.02
C VAL A 425 -5.89 -27.06 -13.25
N ASP A 426 -7.20 -27.21 -13.08
CA ASP A 426 -8.09 -27.69 -14.13
C ASP A 426 -8.69 -26.52 -14.92
N VAL A 427 -9.00 -25.40 -14.25
CA VAL A 427 -9.63 -24.22 -14.88
C VAL A 427 -8.99 -22.92 -14.41
N ILE A 428 -8.76 -22.01 -15.34
CA ILE A 428 -8.34 -20.62 -15.08
C ILE A 428 -9.36 -19.66 -15.68
N ILE A 429 -9.88 -18.76 -14.86
CA ILE A 429 -10.86 -17.75 -15.27
C ILE A 429 -10.23 -16.35 -15.16
N GLY A 430 -10.20 -15.60 -16.26
CA GLY A 430 -9.87 -14.18 -16.25
C GLY A 430 -11.10 -13.29 -16.10
N ALA A 431 -11.07 -12.35 -15.16
CA ALA A 431 -12.10 -11.36 -14.90
C ALA A 431 -11.50 -9.94 -14.80
N GLY A 432 -12.34 -8.94 -15.03
CA GLY A 432 -11.96 -7.53 -14.99
C GLY A 432 -11.94 -6.86 -16.36
N GLY A 433 -11.74 -5.54 -16.37
CA GLY A 433 -11.95 -4.68 -17.55
C GLY A 433 -11.09 -5.06 -18.77
N ILE A 434 -9.89 -5.60 -18.54
CA ILE A 434 -9.01 -6.05 -19.62
C ILE A 434 -9.64 -7.22 -20.41
N PHE A 435 -10.33 -8.13 -19.72
CA PHE A 435 -10.92 -9.34 -20.31
C PHE A 435 -12.30 -9.11 -20.93
N SER A 436 -13.07 -8.15 -20.39
CA SER A 436 -14.45 -7.89 -20.84
C SER A 436 -14.54 -6.84 -21.96
N HIS A 437 -13.53 -5.98 -22.15
CA HIS A 437 -13.52 -4.94 -23.19
C HIS A 437 -12.45 -5.19 -24.27
N CYS A 438 -11.96 -6.43 -24.39
CA CYS A 438 -10.92 -6.79 -25.34
C CYS A 438 -11.42 -6.77 -26.79
N GLN A 439 -10.56 -6.33 -27.72
CA GLN A 439 -10.84 -6.40 -29.16
C GLN A 439 -10.70 -7.82 -29.72
N ASN A 440 -9.82 -8.64 -29.13
CA ASN A 440 -9.47 -9.97 -29.62
C ASN A 440 -9.33 -10.96 -28.46
N THR A 441 -10.17 -12.01 -28.45
CA THR A 441 -10.17 -13.06 -27.42
C THR A 441 -8.84 -13.82 -27.33
N ARG A 442 -8.07 -13.92 -28.43
CA ARG A 442 -6.76 -14.60 -28.44
C ARG A 442 -5.71 -13.85 -27.63
N GLN A 443 -5.74 -12.52 -27.64
CA GLN A 443 -4.84 -11.70 -26.81
C GLN A 443 -5.04 -12.01 -25.33
N MET A 444 -6.30 -12.10 -24.90
CA MET A 444 -6.69 -12.32 -23.51
C MET A 444 -6.28 -13.69 -22.97
N MET A 445 -6.58 -14.72 -23.76
CA MET A 445 -6.13 -16.07 -23.48
C MET A 445 -4.61 -16.12 -23.29
N MET A 446 -3.84 -15.47 -24.18
CA MET A 446 -2.38 -15.44 -24.06
C MET A 446 -1.91 -14.66 -22.84
N VAL A 447 -2.56 -13.55 -22.47
CA VAL A 447 -2.23 -12.82 -21.23
C VAL A 447 -2.37 -13.74 -20.00
N LEU A 448 -3.45 -14.52 -19.89
CA LEU A 448 -3.63 -15.46 -18.76
C LEU A 448 -2.59 -16.58 -18.77
N ILE A 449 -2.39 -17.22 -19.94
CA ILE A 449 -1.44 -18.33 -20.09
C ILE A 449 -0.01 -17.87 -19.77
N ASP A 450 0.43 -16.75 -20.33
CA ASP A 450 1.78 -16.23 -20.15
C ASP A 450 2.05 -15.78 -18.70
N ALA A 451 1.02 -15.28 -18.00
CA ALA A 451 1.13 -14.80 -16.62
C ALA A 451 1.13 -15.92 -15.58
N ILE A 452 0.19 -16.87 -15.69
CA ILE A 452 -0.01 -17.94 -14.72
C ILE A 452 0.91 -19.14 -15.03
N GLN A 453 1.24 -19.34 -16.31
CA GLN A 453 2.07 -20.44 -16.81
C GLN A 453 1.60 -21.81 -16.32
N PRO A 454 0.31 -22.15 -16.52
CA PRO A 454 -0.25 -23.42 -16.06
C PRO A 454 0.50 -24.60 -16.66
N LYS A 455 0.56 -25.70 -15.91
CA LYS A 455 1.07 -27.00 -16.36
C LYS A 455 -0.05 -28.00 -16.33
N GLY A 456 0.08 -29.08 -17.10
CA GLY A 456 -0.99 -30.05 -17.25
C GLY A 456 -1.94 -29.71 -18.38
N ILE A 457 -3.20 -30.11 -18.23
CA ILE A 457 -4.30 -29.84 -19.16
C ILE A 457 -5.25 -28.91 -18.43
N THR A 458 -5.38 -27.67 -18.91
CA THR A 458 -6.10 -26.60 -18.21
C THR A 458 -7.04 -25.91 -19.19
N GLU A 459 -8.30 -25.75 -18.81
CA GLU A 459 -9.26 -24.93 -19.53
C GLU A 459 -9.07 -23.45 -19.18
N ILE A 460 -8.96 -22.61 -20.21
CA ILE A 460 -8.85 -21.16 -20.07
C ILE A 460 -10.20 -20.55 -20.36
N CYS A 461 -10.74 -19.80 -19.42
CA CYS A 461 -12.06 -19.18 -19.46
C CYS A 461 -11.98 -17.67 -19.18
N ARG A 462 -13.04 -16.95 -19.49
CA ARG A 462 -13.23 -15.55 -19.06
C ARG A 462 -14.60 -15.31 -18.46
N ASP A 463 -14.69 -14.33 -17.57
CA ASP A 463 -15.94 -13.65 -17.24
C ASP A 463 -16.26 -12.65 -18.36
N LYS A 464 -17.13 -13.06 -19.28
CA LYS A 464 -17.41 -12.37 -20.54
C LYS A 464 -17.90 -10.94 -20.33
N SER A 465 -18.80 -10.73 -19.37
CA SER A 465 -19.47 -9.45 -19.16
C SER A 465 -19.08 -8.75 -17.86
N PHE A 466 -18.19 -9.37 -17.07
CA PHE A 466 -17.82 -8.94 -15.73
C PHE A 466 -19.06 -8.82 -14.82
N ILE A 467 -19.83 -9.92 -14.76
CA ILE A 467 -21.09 -10.00 -14.00
C ILE A 467 -21.05 -11.06 -12.89
N SER A 468 -19.89 -11.69 -12.65
CA SER A 468 -19.71 -12.60 -11.52
C SER A 468 -20.07 -11.98 -10.15
N PRO A 469 -19.86 -10.68 -9.85
CA PRO A 469 -20.37 -10.11 -8.59
C PRO A 469 -21.90 -10.14 -8.50
N HIS A 470 -22.59 -9.81 -9.60
CA HIS A 470 -24.05 -9.78 -9.67
C HIS A 470 -24.65 -11.16 -9.47
N MET A 471 -24.03 -12.18 -10.05
CA MET A 471 -24.46 -13.57 -9.87
C MET A 471 -24.26 -14.06 -8.43
N GLY A 472 -23.24 -13.55 -7.73
CA GLY A 472 -22.95 -13.96 -6.35
C GLY A 472 -23.94 -13.44 -5.32
N ILE A 473 -24.52 -12.24 -5.54
CA ILE A 473 -25.66 -11.77 -4.73
C ILE A 473 -26.96 -12.45 -5.16
N LEU A 474 -27.11 -12.74 -6.46
CA LEU A 474 -28.25 -13.51 -6.94
C LEU A 474 -28.26 -14.90 -6.33
N SER A 475 -27.11 -15.56 -6.15
CA SER A 475 -27.04 -16.91 -5.57
C SER A 475 -27.51 -16.98 -4.11
N GLU A 476 -27.50 -15.88 -3.36
CA GLU A 476 -28.06 -15.83 -2.00
C GLU A 476 -29.59 -15.83 -1.98
N VAL A 477 -30.20 -15.40 -3.10
CA VAL A 477 -31.65 -15.17 -3.20
C VAL A 477 -32.32 -16.19 -4.12
N GLU A 478 -31.75 -16.45 -5.29
CA GLU A 478 -32.21 -17.38 -6.34
C GLU A 478 -31.05 -18.27 -6.84
N PRO A 479 -30.59 -19.28 -6.05
CA PRO A 479 -29.40 -20.07 -6.35
C PRO A 479 -29.40 -20.76 -7.72
N GLN A 480 -30.54 -21.35 -8.13
CA GLN A 480 -30.64 -22.09 -9.39
C GLN A 480 -30.55 -21.14 -10.60
N MET A 481 -31.24 -19.99 -10.52
CA MET A 481 -31.20 -18.97 -11.57
C MET A 481 -29.79 -18.40 -11.73
N ALA A 482 -29.12 -18.09 -10.62
CA ALA A 482 -27.72 -17.65 -10.64
C ALA A 482 -26.81 -18.68 -11.30
N GLN A 483 -26.98 -19.96 -10.98
CA GLN A 483 -26.19 -21.04 -11.55
C GLN A 483 -26.40 -21.17 -13.07
N ASP A 484 -27.66 -21.14 -13.52
CA ASP A 484 -27.98 -21.28 -14.95
C ASP A 484 -27.39 -20.12 -15.77
N ILE A 485 -27.50 -18.89 -15.27
CA ILE A 485 -26.93 -17.70 -15.92
C ILE A 485 -25.39 -17.70 -15.87
N LEU A 486 -24.79 -18.11 -14.74
CA LEU A 486 -23.33 -18.20 -14.61
C LEU A 486 -22.71 -19.09 -15.67
N VAL A 487 -23.32 -20.25 -15.93
CA VAL A 487 -22.79 -21.24 -16.88
C VAL A 487 -23.06 -20.84 -18.33
N ASN A 488 -24.27 -20.34 -18.63
CA ASN A 488 -24.67 -20.13 -20.01
C ASN A 488 -24.23 -18.76 -20.55
N ASP A 489 -24.20 -17.73 -19.69
CA ASP A 489 -24.06 -16.34 -20.12
C ASP A 489 -22.83 -15.62 -19.52
N CYS A 490 -22.30 -16.09 -18.38
CA CYS A 490 -21.20 -15.42 -17.68
C CYS A 490 -19.82 -15.98 -18.01
N ILE A 491 -19.58 -17.28 -17.77
CA ILE A 491 -18.26 -17.91 -17.94
C ILE A 491 -18.15 -18.49 -19.34
N GLU A 492 -17.25 -17.92 -20.14
CA GLU A 492 -17.02 -18.33 -21.52
C GLU A 492 -15.69 -19.10 -21.63
N PRO A 493 -15.70 -20.40 -21.98
CA PRO A 493 -14.49 -21.15 -22.29
C PRO A 493 -13.82 -20.64 -23.56
N LEU A 494 -12.52 -20.41 -23.51
CA LEU A 494 -11.72 -19.81 -24.59
C LEU A 494 -10.81 -20.80 -25.30
N ALA A 495 -10.18 -21.72 -24.56
CA ALA A 495 -9.30 -22.75 -25.11
C ALA A 495 -8.97 -23.85 -24.10
N LEU A 496 -8.55 -24.99 -24.64
CA LEU A 496 -7.86 -26.03 -23.89
C LEU A 496 -6.34 -25.84 -24.03
N HIS A 497 -5.65 -25.55 -22.93
CA HIS A 497 -4.21 -25.37 -22.88
C HIS A 497 -3.52 -26.63 -22.34
N ILE A 498 -2.55 -27.14 -23.07
CA ILE A 498 -1.83 -28.39 -22.79
C ILE A 498 -0.34 -28.05 -22.65
N ALA A 499 0.18 -28.12 -21.43
CA ALA A 499 1.58 -27.84 -21.12
C ALA A 499 2.23 -29.01 -20.37
N PRO A 500 3.08 -29.82 -21.03
CA PRO A 500 3.70 -30.97 -20.39
C PRO A 500 4.80 -30.55 -19.40
N VAL A 501 4.98 -31.35 -18.35
CA VAL A 501 6.13 -31.27 -17.44
C VAL A 501 7.20 -32.24 -17.92
N TYR A 502 8.40 -31.75 -18.21
CA TYR A 502 9.51 -32.55 -18.72
C TYR A 502 10.87 -32.02 -18.22
N GLN A 503 11.90 -32.88 -18.25
CA GLN A 503 13.26 -32.47 -17.87
C GLN A 503 13.92 -31.60 -18.94
N LYS A 504 14.48 -30.46 -18.54
CA LYS A 504 15.13 -29.51 -19.44
C LYS A 504 16.41 -30.10 -20.04
N GLY A 505 16.51 -30.08 -21.37
CA GLY A 505 17.65 -30.59 -22.14
C GLY A 505 18.44 -29.49 -22.84
N LYS A 506 19.66 -29.80 -23.33
CA LYS A 506 20.46 -28.83 -24.10
C LYS A 506 19.90 -28.55 -25.51
N LYS A 507 19.14 -29.48 -26.08
CA LYS A 507 18.55 -29.39 -27.42
C LYS A 507 17.05 -29.72 -27.37
N PRO A 508 16.24 -29.18 -28.31
CA PRO A 508 14.87 -29.65 -28.51
C PRO A 508 14.82 -31.17 -28.71
N MET A 509 13.86 -31.83 -28.09
CA MET A 509 13.66 -33.28 -28.19
C MET A 509 12.16 -33.59 -28.29
N ALA A 510 11.80 -34.72 -28.90
CA ALA A 510 10.43 -35.20 -28.92
C ALA A 510 9.97 -35.56 -27.50
N ILE A 511 8.85 -34.98 -27.07
CA ILE A 511 8.32 -35.14 -25.71
C ILE A 511 6.96 -35.85 -25.68
N MET A 512 6.17 -35.77 -26.75
CA MET A 512 4.89 -36.48 -26.85
C MET A 512 4.42 -36.60 -28.31
N HIS A 513 3.54 -37.56 -28.55
CA HIS A 513 2.76 -37.69 -29.78
C HIS A 513 1.31 -37.28 -29.51
N ILE A 514 0.70 -36.56 -30.45
CA ILE A 514 -0.70 -36.17 -30.36
C ILE A 514 -1.47 -36.61 -31.60
N ASP A 515 -2.62 -37.24 -31.37
CA ASP A 515 -3.60 -37.58 -32.38
C ASP A 515 -4.85 -36.73 -32.16
N ILE A 516 -5.17 -35.82 -33.09
CA ILE A 516 -6.39 -35.01 -33.07
C ILE A 516 -7.33 -35.55 -34.15
N ILE A 517 -8.44 -36.13 -33.71
CA ILE A 517 -9.46 -36.73 -34.59
C ILE A 517 -10.66 -35.78 -34.65
N ASP A 518 -10.90 -35.22 -35.84
CA ASP A 518 -12.02 -34.33 -36.16
C ASP A 518 -12.84 -34.92 -37.33
N GLY A 519 -13.80 -35.79 -37.00
CA GLY A 519 -14.60 -36.49 -37.99
C GLY A 519 -13.73 -37.38 -38.90
N ALA A 520 -13.52 -36.96 -40.15
CA ALA A 520 -12.69 -37.67 -41.14
C ALA A 520 -11.25 -37.15 -41.23
N ASN A 521 -10.93 -36.05 -40.55
CA ASN A 521 -9.58 -35.49 -40.50
C ASN A 521 -8.87 -36.03 -39.26
N GLU A 522 -7.72 -36.68 -39.46
CA GLU A 522 -6.83 -37.11 -38.39
C GLU A 522 -5.50 -36.39 -38.54
N ILE A 523 -5.11 -35.65 -37.49
CA ILE A 523 -3.81 -34.99 -37.39
C ILE A 523 -2.96 -35.83 -36.44
N HIS A 524 -1.83 -36.34 -36.94
CA HIS A 524 -0.84 -37.07 -36.17
C HIS A 524 0.45 -36.25 -36.12
N GLU A 525 0.85 -35.77 -34.95
CA GLU A 525 1.99 -34.86 -34.80
C GLU A 525 2.91 -35.28 -33.65
N GLU A 526 4.22 -35.22 -33.88
CA GLU A 526 5.23 -35.37 -32.83
C GLU A 526 5.59 -33.99 -32.29
N ILE A 527 5.32 -33.75 -31.02
CA ILE A 527 5.56 -32.47 -30.37
C ILE A 527 6.97 -32.47 -29.76
N LEU A 528 7.74 -31.44 -30.13
CA LEU A 528 9.07 -31.19 -29.59
C LEU A 528 9.00 -30.34 -28.32
N SER A 529 10.03 -30.38 -27.48
CA SER A 529 10.24 -29.37 -26.45
C SER A 529 10.60 -28.01 -27.07
N ARG A 530 10.27 -26.92 -26.38
CA ARG A 530 10.49 -25.52 -26.83
C ARG A 530 9.68 -25.16 -28.09
N SER A 531 8.49 -25.71 -28.23
CA SER A 531 7.55 -25.41 -29.31
C SER A 531 6.23 -24.85 -28.79
N PHE A 532 5.49 -24.21 -29.69
CA PHE A 532 4.17 -23.68 -29.45
C PHE A 532 3.31 -24.05 -30.66
N HIS A 533 2.16 -24.67 -30.43
CA HIS A 533 1.23 -25.08 -31.47
C HIS A 533 -0.16 -24.57 -31.13
N TYR A 534 -0.87 -24.07 -32.15
CA TYR A 534 -2.24 -23.59 -32.04
C TYR A 534 -3.14 -24.28 -33.06
N TYR A 535 -4.20 -24.91 -32.58
CA TYR A 535 -5.24 -25.48 -33.42
C TYR A 535 -6.54 -24.71 -33.17
N PRO A 536 -7.17 -24.15 -34.21
CA PRO A 536 -8.38 -23.34 -34.06
C PRO A 536 -9.57 -24.17 -33.55
N ALA A 537 -10.64 -23.47 -33.11
CA ALA A 537 -11.90 -24.10 -32.72
C ALA A 537 -12.55 -24.86 -33.89
N THR A 538 -13.40 -25.82 -33.56
CA THR A 538 -14.18 -26.61 -34.53
C THR A 538 -15.65 -26.64 -34.15
N ASP A 539 -16.52 -26.80 -35.17
CA ASP A 539 -17.96 -26.94 -34.96
C ASP A 539 -18.34 -28.33 -34.41
N THR A 540 -17.44 -29.31 -34.55
CA THR A 540 -17.60 -30.70 -34.11
C THR A 540 -16.66 -31.06 -32.98
N MET A 541 -17.13 -31.98 -32.12
CA MET A 541 -16.36 -32.51 -31.00
C MET A 541 -15.11 -33.25 -31.51
N ARG A 542 -13.91 -32.82 -31.09
CA ARG A 542 -12.66 -33.51 -31.43
C ARG A 542 -12.21 -34.40 -30.31
N LYS A 543 -11.69 -35.58 -30.67
CA LYS A 543 -11.05 -36.51 -29.74
C LYS A 543 -9.54 -36.35 -29.83
N ILE A 544 -8.89 -36.06 -28.71
CA ILE A 544 -7.47 -35.75 -28.62
C ILE A 544 -6.82 -36.85 -27.79
N LYS A 545 -5.93 -37.63 -28.41
CA LYS A 545 -5.14 -38.65 -27.71
C LYS A 545 -3.71 -38.16 -27.60
N ILE A 546 -3.17 -38.18 -26.39
CA ILE A 546 -1.81 -37.73 -26.11
C ILE A 546 -1.03 -38.90 -25.55
N LYS A 547 0.10 -39.21 -26.18
CA LYS A 547 1.03 -40.24 -25.72
C LYS A 547 2.36 -39.60 -25.36
N THR A 548 2.71 -39.59 -24.08
CA THR A 548 3.93 -38.94 -23.59
C THR A 548 5.15 -39.86 -23.69
N HIS A 549 6.33 -39.25 -23.87
CA HIS A 549 7.61 -39.97 -23.75
C HIS A 549 7.97 -40.21 -22.28
N LYS A 550 8.97 -41.07 -22.03
CA LYS A 550 9.43 -41.38 -20.66
C LYS A 550 9.85 -40.11 -19.91
N SER A 551 9.36 -39.95 -18.68
CA SER A 551 9.61 -38.79 -17.79
C SER A 551 8.92 -37.49 -18.22
N VAL A 552 7.86 -37.60 -19.04
CA VAL A 552 6.95 -36.50 -19.39
C VAL A 552 5.55 -36.81 -18.86
N TYR A 553 4.98 -35.89 -18.08
CA TYR A 553 3.68 -36.06 -17.44
C TYR A 553 2.88 -34.75 -17.39
N PHE A 554 1.58 -34.87 -17.17
CA PHE A 554 0.69 -33.71 -17.00
C PHE A 554 0.24 -33.54 -15.55
N LYS A 555 -0.35 -34.57 -14.92
CA LYS A 555 -0.91 -34.55 -13.55
C LYS A 555 -0.47 -35.78 -12.75
N ASP A 556 -0.60 -36.95 -13.36
CA ASP A 556 -0.18 -38.25 -12.84
C ASP A 556 0.98 -38.84 -13.67
N ASP A 557 1.65 -39.90 -13.20
CA ASP A 557 2.67 -40.63 -13.97
C ASP A 557 2.10 -41.45 -15.16
N LEU A 558 0.92 -41.07 -15.66
CA LEU A 558 0.28 -41.67 -16.83
C LEU A 558 1.05 -41.30 -18.10
N THR A 559 1.15 -42.28 -19.00
CA THR A 559 1.81 -42.13 -20.31
C THR A 559 0.85 -41.85 -21.46
N GLU A 560 -0.46 -42.02 -21.23
CA GLU A 560 -1.50 -41.82 -22.24
C GLU A 560 -2.68 -41.05 -21.62
N TYR A 561 -3.19 -40.06 -22.36
CA TYR A 561 -4.28 -39.18 -21.96
C TYR A 561 -5.27 -39.05 -23.12
N GLU A 562 -6.55 -38.89 -22.79
CA GLU A 562 -7.61 -38.68 -23.76
C GLU A 562 -8.52 -37.56 -23.30
N VAL A 563 -8.74 -36.57 -24.18
CA VAL A 563 -9.57 -35.39 -23.91
C VAL A 563 -10.44 -35.10 -25.12
N GLU A 564 -11.64 -34.55 -24.89
CA GLU A 564 -12.55 -34.14 -25.96
C GLU A 564 -12.78 -32.62 -25.87
N SER A 565 -12.62 -31.90 -26.98
CA SER A 565 -12.86 -30.44 -27.00
C SER A 565 -13.21 -29.87 -28.39
N MET A 566 -14.16 -28.92 -28.41
CA MET A 566 -14.50 -28.09 -29.57
C MET A 566 -13.73 -26.77 -29.54
N LEU A 567 -13.19 -26.41 -28.37
CA LEU A 567 -12.45 -25.18 -28.15
C LEU A 567 -11.12 -25.21 -28.89
N PRO A 568 -10.52 -24.04 -29.20
CA PRO A 568 -9.13 -23.98 -29.64
C PRO A 568 -8.20 -24.76 -28.70
N ILE A 569 -7.19 -25.41 -29.27
CA ILE A 569 -6.20 -26.18 -28.51
C ILE A 569 -4.86 -25.46 -28.62
N ILE A 570 -4.25 -25.19 -27.47
CA ILE A 570 -2.88 -24.68 -27.38
C ILE A 570 -2.00 -25.75 -26.78
N ILE A 571 -0.91 -26.07 -27.46
CA ILE A 571 0.15 -26.91 -26.90
C ILE A 571 1.37 -26.03 -26.66
N ASP A 572 1.73 -25.85 -25.40
CA ASP A 572 2.85 -25.00 -25.00
C ASP A 572 3.92 -25.82 -24.27
N SER A 573 5.01 -26.10 -24.99
CA SER A 573 6.19 -26.76 -24.45
C SER A 573 7.37 -25.79 -24.32
N ARG A 574 7.13 -24.47 -24.28
CA ARG A 574 8.19 -23.48 -24.11
C ARG A 574 8.83 -23.57 -22.72
N GLU A 575 10.14 -23.32 -22.66
CA GLU A 575 10.87 -23.28 -21.38
C GLU A 575 10.69 -21.94 -20.68
N HIS A 576 10.70 -20.86 -21.46
CA HIS A 576 10.31 -19.52 -21.05
C HIS A 576 9.18 -19.06 -21.97
N TYR A 577 8.07 -18.56 -21.40
CA TYR A 577 6.90 -18.15 -22.18
C TYR A 577 7.18 -16.88 -23.03
N GLN A 578 8.32 -16.22 -22.82
CA GLN A 578 8.84 -15.15 -23.67
C GLN A 578 9.57 -15.67 -24.92
N ASP A 579 9.92 -16.96 -24.97
CA ASP A 579 10.59 -17.54 -26.13
C ASP A 579 9.69 -17.44 -27.36
N LYS A 580 10.28 -17.04 -28.51
CA LYS A 580 9.61 -16.95 -29.82
C LYS A 580 8.37 -16.04 -29.82
N LEU A 581 8.36 -14.99 -28.98
CA LEU A 581 7.23 -14.08 -28.82
C LEU A 581 6.65 -13.58 -30.16
N THR A 582 7.49 -13.10 -31.07
CA THR A 582 7.06 -12.59 -32.39
C THR A 582 6.41 -13.68 -33.25
N GLU A 583 6.92 -14.92 -33.18
CA GLU A 583 6.32 -16.06 -33.90
C GLU A 583 4.94 -16.41 -33.32
N VAL A 584 4.80 -16.37 -32.00
CA VAL A 584 3.51 -16.59 -31.31
C VAL A 584 2.52 -15.49 -31.65
N PHE A 585 2.97 -14.22 -31.65
CA PHE A 585 2.11 -13.09 -32.03
C PHE A 585 1.57 -13.24 -33.45
N ALA A 586 2.43 -13.64 -34.39
CA ALA A 586 2.04 -13.89 -35.77
C ALA A 586 1.11 -15.12 -35.90
N MET A 587 1.44 -16.23 -35.25
CA MET A 587 0.65 -17.47 -35.28
C MET A 587 -0.76 -17.26 -34.71
N MET A 588 -0.86 -16.51 -33.62
CA MET A 588 -2.11 -16.23 -32.94
C MET A 588 -2.86 -15.04 -33.57
N GLY A 589 -2.22 -14.24 -34.43
CA GLY A 589 -2.80 -13.01 -34.98
C GLY A 589 -3.18 -12.03 -33.88
N LEU A 590 -2.22 -11.69 -33.00
CA LEU A 590 -2.49 -10.86 -31.83
C LEU A 590 -2.53 -9.37 -32.15
N TYR A 591 -1.67 -8.87 -33.03
CA TYR A 591 -1.53 -7.44 -33.35
C TYR A 591 -1.25 -7.28 -34.84
N ASP A 592 -1.85 -6.27 -35.47
CA ASP A 592 -1.81 -6.04 -36.92
C ASP A 592 -0.85 -4.89 -37.31
N ASP A 593 -0.65 -3.88 -36.45
CA ASP A 593 0.21 -2.71 -36.72
C ASP A 593 1.26 -2.45 -35.62
N LEU A 594 2.53 -2.38 -36.01
CA LEU A 594 3.68 -2.17 -35.11
C LEU A 594 4.25 -0.74 -35.19
N HIS A 595 3.66 0.15 -35.99
CA HIS A 595 4.34 1.37 -36.44
C HIS A 595 3.52 2.66 -36.29
N ASP A 596 2.90 2.91 -35.13
CA ASP A 596 2.58 4.30 -34.73
C ASP A 596 2.20 4.41 -33.23
N LEU A 597 2.93 5.22 -32.48
CA LEU A 597 2.57 5.60 -31.10
C LEU A 597 1.68 6.86 -31.05
N GLY A 598 1.54 7.57 -32.18
CA GLY A 598 0.85 8.86 -32.39
C GLY A 598 0.91 9.84 -31.22
N VAL A 599 -0.09 10.70 -31.10
CA VAL A 599 -0.06 11.81 -30.13
C VAL A 599 -0.80 11.41 -28.85
N VAL A 600 -0.11 11.48 -27.70
CA VAL A 600 -0.73 11.31 -26.38
C VAL A 600 -1.81 12.38 -26.19
N GLN A 601 -3.05 11.98 -25.92
CA GLN A 601 -4.10 12.93 -25.54
C GLN A 601 -3.82 13.44 -24.13
N VAL A 602 -3.81 14.76 -23.98
CA VAL A 602 -3.52 15.44 -22.72
C VAL A 602 -4.68 16.35 -22.36
N LYS A 603 -5.09 16.32 -21.10
CA LYS A 603 -6.06 17.26 -20.55
C LYS A 603 -5.49 18.68 -20.53
N ASP A 604 -6.33 19.68 -20.81
CA ASP A 604 -5.87 21.07 -20.77
C ASP A 604 -5.56 21.53 -19.34
N ALA A 605 -4.38 22.10 -19.13
CA ALA A 605 -4.04 22.82 -17.90
C ALA A 605 -4.67 24.21 -17.96
N ILE A 606 -5.86 24.35 -17.38
CA ILE A 606 -6.65 25.58 -17.44
C ILE A 606 -6.28 26.50 -16.26
N PRO A 607 -5.78 27.72 -16.51
CA PRO A 607 -5.51 28.68 -15.45
C PRO A 607 -6.80 29.13 -14.76
N GLU A 608 -6.78 29.12 -13.43
CA GLU A 608 -7.83 29.70 -12.60
C GLU A 608 -7.59 31.21 -12.40
N PRO A 609 -8.67 32.03 -12.42
CA PRO A 609 -8.55 33.45 -12.14
C PRO A 609 -8.13 33.70 -10.69
N ILE A 610 -7.77 34.94 -10.37
CA ILE A 610 -7.40 35.36 -9.01
C ILE A 610 -8.54 35.00 -8.05
N ARG A 611 -8.20 34.19 -7.03
CA ARG A 611 -9.09 33.78 -5.95
C ARG A 611 -8.35 33.83 -4.62
N THR A 612 -9.12 33.88 -3.54
CA THR A 612 -8.60 33.68 -2.19
C THR A 612 -8.40 32.19 -1.95
N HIS A 613 -7.17 31.82 -1.59
CA HIS A 613 -6.76 30.47 -1.25
C HIS A 613 -6.38 30.40 0.23
N THR A 614 -6.45 29.20 0.81
CA THR A 614 -6.03 28.97 2.20
C THR A 614 -4.97 27.89 2.28
N ARG A 615 -3.89 28.18 3.00
CA ARG A 615 -2.83 27.21 3.31
C ARG A 615 -2.86 26.88 4.80
N LYS A 616 -3.08 25.61 5.13
CA LYS A 616 -3.02 25.11 6.50
C LYS A 616 -1.66 24.48 6.77
N ILE A 617 -0.99 24.94 7.81
CA ILE A 617 0.29 24.44 8.31
C ILE A 617 -0.03 23.72 9.62
N GLU A 618 0.33 22.46 9.69
CA GLU A 618 0.08 21.63 10.87
C GLU A 618 1.38 21.01 11.36
N LEU A 619 1.63 21.15 12.67
CA LEU A 619 2.78 20.55 13.33
C LEU A 619 2.45 19.09 13.69
N PRO A 620 3.37 18.13 13.47
CA PRO A 620 3.17 16.71 13.77
C PRO A 620 2.92 16.45 15.26
N TYR A 621 3.55 17.25 16.13
CA TYR A 621 3.37 17.27 17.58
C TYR A 621 3.47 18.72 18.08
N ASN A 622 3.13 18.94 19.35
CA ASN A 622 3.18 20.27 19.94
C ASN A 622 4.55 20.93 19.72
N GLY A 623 4.54 22.08 19.07
CA GLY A 623 5.70 22.91 18.78
C GLY A 623 5.44 24.37 19.12
N GLU A 624 6.11 25.27 18.41
CA GLU A 624 5.96 26.71 18.57
C GLU A 624 5.31 27.28 17.31
N THR A 625 4.20 28.01 17.45
CA THR A 625 3.61 28.84 16.39
C THR A 625 4.04 30.29 16.63
N LEU A 626 4.65 30.91 15.63
CA LEU A 626 5.32 32.22 15.78
C LEU A 626 4.42 33.42 15.49
N PHE A 627 3.22 33.19 14.95
CA PHE A 627 2.26 34.22 14.55
C PHE A 627 0.87 33.92 15.11
N VAL A 628 0.06 34.96 15.27
CA VAL A 628 -1.33 34.89 15.75
C VAL A 628 -2.31 35.35 14.68
N VAL A 629 -3.60 35.11 14.93
CA VAL A 629 -4.68 35.51 14.00
C VAL A 629 -4.62 37.01 13.72
N LYS A 630 -4.75 37.39 12.44
CA LYS A 630 -4.60 38.73 11.84
C LYS A 630 -3.17 39.19 11.57
N ASP A 631 -2.14 38.45 11.97
CA ASP A 631 -0.78 38.80 11.57
C ASP A 631 -0.59 38.60 10.06
N ARG A 632 0.26 39.46 9.47
CA ARG A 632 0.70 39.31 8.08
C ARG A 632 2.02 38.56 8.04
N VAL A 633 2.13 37.60 7.12
CA VAL A 633 3.31 36.76 6.92
C VAL A 633 3.90 36.98 5.54
N GLN A 634 5.20 36.74 5.41
CA GLN A 634 5.95 36.77 4.15
C GLN A 634 6.48 35.36 3.81
N PRO A 635 6.68 35.02 2.52
CA PRO A 635 7.01 33.67 2.09
C PRO A 635 8.18 33.00 2.81
N ASP A 636 9.26 33.74 3.06
CA ASP A 636 10.50 33.29 3.68
C ASP A 636 10.47 33.23 5.21
N GLN A 637 9.37 33.67 5.83
CA GLN A 637 9.22 33.65 7.28
C GLN A 637 8.89 32.25 7.78
N VAL A 638 9.63 31.81 8.79
CA VAL A 638 9.26 30.65 9.60
C VAL A 638 8.04 31.03 10.43
N VAL A 639 6.93 30.34 10.23
CA VAL A 639 5.66 30.61 10.92
C VAL A 639 5.36 29.60 12.02
N ALA A 640 5.99 28.44 11.96
CA ALA A 640 5.95 27.44 13.02
C ALA A 640 7.26 26.62 13.03
N LEU A 641 7.62 26.04 14.18
CA LEU A 641 8.77 25.15 14.29
C LEU A 641 8.60 24.07 15.35
N ASN A 642 9.20 22.91 15.13
CA ASN A 642 9.46 21.92 16.17
C ASN A 642 10.95 21.93 16.51
N ARG A 643 11.30 22.51 17.67
CA ARG A 643 12.69 22.71 18.10
C ARG A 643 13.43 21.41 18.42
N PHE A 644 12.71 20.45 18.99
CA PHE A 644 13.25 19.16 19.43
C PHE A 644 12.49 18.03 18.75
N ALA A 645 13.11 16.85 18.66
CA ALA A 645 12.42 15.60 18.32
C ALA A 645 11.24 15.35 19.27
N PRO A 646 10.24 14.52 18.92
CA PRO A 646 9.15 14.22 19.84
C PRO A 646 9.69 13.65 21.17
N PRO A 647 9.14 14.06 22.33
CA PRO A 647 9.59 13.58 23.63
C PRO A 647 9.47 12.06 23.70
N ARG A 648 10.45 11.39 24.31
CA ARG A 648 10.47 9.94 24.44
C ARG A 648 9.73 9.50 25.70
N LEU A 649 8.86 8.49 25.62
CA LEU A 649 8.43 7.77 26.82
C LEU A 649 9.48 6.73 27.22
N PHE A 650 9.79 6.70 28.51
CA PHE A 650 10.61 5.70 29.15
C PHE A 650 9.72 4.81 30.01
N VAL A 651 9.70 3.52 29.70
CA VAL A 651 8.97 2.50 30.47
C VAL A 651 9.96 1.83 31.41
N VAL A 652 9.84 2.12 32.71
CA VAL A 652 10.69 1.55 33.74
C VAL A 652 9.93 0.43 34.43
N ASN A 653 10.37 -0.81 34.24
CA ASN A 653 9.87 -1.94 35.02
C ASN A 653 10.60 -1.97 36.37
N THR A 654 9.91 -1.57 37.43
CA THR A 654 10.45 -1.49 38.79
C THR A 654 10.36 -2.83 39.56
N THR A 655 9.83 -3.90 38.94
CA THR A 655 9.64 -5.22 39.57
C THR A 655 10.34 -6.36 38.83
N ALA A 656 10.93 -6.11 37.65
CA ALA A 656 11.48 -7.12 36.73
C ALA A 656 12.46 -8.14 37.36
N ASN A 657 13.06 -7.85 38.51
CA ASN A 657 14.05 -8.70 39.19
C ASN A 657 13.71 -8.99 40.67
N VAL A 658 12.44 -8.83 41.07
CA VAL A 658 12.01 -8.97 42.47
C VAL A 658 11.07 -10.18 42.61
N PRO A 659 11.47 -11.28 43.29
CA PRO A 659 10.58 -12.42 43.53
C PRO A 659 9.55 -12.11 44.63
N GLY A 660 8.26 -12.46 44.40
CA GLY A 660 7.19 -12.40 45.40
C GLY A 660 6.51 -11.04 45.58
N PHE A 661 6.26 -10.30 44.49
CA PHE A 661 5.64 -8.97 44.53
C PHE A 661 4.10 -9.01 44.50
N ASP A 662 3.46 -8.05 45.19
CA ASP A 662 2.03 -7.74 45.05
C ASP A 662 1.82 -6.23 44.84
N GLU A 663 0.62 -5.84 44.38
CA GLU A 663 0.28 -4.44 44.08
C GLU A 663 0.43 -3.52 45.31
N GLN A 664 0.17 -4.06 46.51
CA GLN A 664 0.21 -3.31 47.76
C GLN A 664 1.64 -2.88 48.10
N LEU A 665 2.61 -3.78 47.91
CA LEU A 665 4.02 -3.49 48.13
C LEU A 665 4.56 -2.44 47.15
N VAL A 666 4.16 -2.51 45.88
CA VAL A 666 4.54 -1.51 44.85
C VAL A 666 4.00 -0.14 45.23
N ARG A 667 2.72 -0.04 45.61
CA ARG A 667 2.11 1.21 46.07
C ARG A 667 2.80 1.79 47.31
N ALA A 668 3.24 0.93 48.23
CA ALA A 668 3.90 1.36 49.46
C ALA A 668 5.35 1.83 49.25
N CYS A 669 6.03 1.35 48.20
CA CYS A 669 7.46 1.59 47.99
C CYS A 669 7.77 2.57 46.85
N LEU A 670 6.78 2.98 46.06
CA LEU A 670 6.95 4.01 45.03
C LEU A 670 7.14 5.38 45.68
N THR A 671 8.12 6.12 45.19
CA THR A 671 8.46 7.47 45.67
C THR A 671 7.89 8.57 44.79
N VAL A 672 7.12 8.20 43.76
CA VAL A 672 6.58 9.12 42.74
C VAL A 672 5.12 8.77 42.41
N ASN A 673 4.36 9.77 41.97
CA ASN A 673 2.97 9.66 41.54
C ASN A 673 2.79 10.10 40.08
N PRO A 674 1.72 9.66 39.40
CA PRO A 674 1.33 10.24 38.11
C PRO A 674 1.19 11.76 38.19
N GLY A 675 1.84 12.47 37.30
CA GLY A 675 1.94 13.93 37.25
C GLY A 675 3.26 14.50 37.77
N ASP A 676 4.03 13.74 38.56
CA ASP A 676 5.26 14.23 39.18
C ASP A 676 6.37 14.48 38.14
N MET A 677 7.15 15.53 38.36
CA MET A 677 8.38 15.78 37.60
C MET A 677 9.53 15.05 38.29
N VAL A 678 10.28 14.25 37.55
CA VAL A 678 11.42 13.46 38.03
C VAL A 678 12.71 13.86 37.32
N ASP A 679 13.80 13.96 38.06
CA ASP A 679 15.14 14.18 37.52
C ASP A 679 15.81 12.85 37.11
N PHE A 680 16.85 12.95 36.27
CA PHE A 680 17.70 11.80 35.95
C PHE A 680 18.35 11.26 37.23
N ASP A 681 18.35 9.92 37.39
CA ASP A 681 18.88 9.24 38.58
C ASP A 681 18.08 9.51 39.88
N GLN A 682 16.85 10.06 39.78
CA GLN A 682 15.93 10.15 40.92
C GLN A 682 15.34 8.77 41.24
N ILE A 683 15.25 8.43 42.51
CA ILE A 683 14.62 7.17 42.95
C ILE A 683 13.13 7.19 42.58
N LEU A 684 12.68 6.15 41.88
CA LEU A 684 11.28 5.89 41.52
C LEU A 684 10.63 4.88 42.47
N LEU A 685 11.39 3.85 42.87
CA LEU A 685 10.97 2.80 43.78
C LEU A 685 12.11 2.49 44.75
N ASP A 686 11.82 2.43 46.05
CA ASP A 686 12.78 2.07 47.10
C ASP A 686 12.29 0.90 47.96
N LEU A 687 12.83 -0.28 47.70
CA LEU A 687 12.47 -1.50 48.45
C LEU A 687 13.43 -1.81 49.61
N ARG A 688 14.39 -0.93 49.94
CA ARG A 688 15.43 -1.22 50.94
C ARG A 688 14.89 -1.60 52.32
N HIS A 689 13.69 -1.13 52.66
CA HIS A 689 13.02 -1.39 53.93
C HIS A 689 12.14 -2.65 53.93
N HIS A 690 12.02 -3.34 52.79
CA HIS A 690 11.13 -4.48 52.58
C HIS A 690 11.86 -5.70 51.97
N LEU A 691 13.18 -5.78 52.16
CA LEU A 691 14.01 -6.86 51.62
C LEU A 691 13.84 -8.18 52.40
N PRO A 692 13.73 -9.34 51.72
CA PRO A 692 13.91 -10.64 52.36
C PRO A 692 15.34 -10.79 52.89
N GLU A 693 15.52 -11.47 54.04
CA GLU A 693 16.84 -11.71 54.64
C GLU A 693 17.84 -12.30 53.61
N GLY A 694 19.07 -11.78 53.58
CA GLY A 694 20.16 -12.25 52.71
C GLY A 694 20.33 -11.52 51.36
N HIS A 695 19.50 -10.53 51.04
CA HIS A 695 19.55 -9.80 49.76
C HIS A 695 20.30 -8.46 49.86
N LYS A 696 21.06 -8.09 48.81
CA LYS A 696 21.86 -6.85 48.77
C LYS A 696 20.97 -5.63 48.48
N ALA A 697 20.97 -4.65 49.39
CA ALA A 697 20.05 -3.50 49.36
C ALA A 697 20.08 -2.61 48.10
N HIS A 698 21.21 -2.49 47.41
CA HIS A 698 21.32 -1.67 46.19
C HIS A 698 20.67 -2.30 44.95
N LYS A 699 20.32 -3.59 44.98
CA LYS A 699 19.69 -4.27 43.84
C LYS A 699 18.19 -3.97 43.69
N TYR A 700 17.60 -3.26 44.64
CA TYR A 700 16.15 -3.08 44.75
C TYR A 700 15.74 -1.60 44.85
N VAL A 701 16.61 -0.70 44.37
CA VAL A 701 16.29 0.71 44.16
C VAL A 701 16.27 0.95 42.66
N PHE A 702 15.16 1.49 42.16
CA PHE A 702 15.00 1.80 40.75
C PHE A 702 15.05 3.30 40.57
N TYR A 703 15.84 3.74 39.59
CA TYR A 703 16.10 5.14 39.32
C TYR A 703 15.48 5.55 37.99
N SER A 704 15.14 6.82 37.87
CA SER A 704 14.65 7.39 36.63
C SER A 704 15.77 7.41 35.59
N PRO A 705 15.58 6.77 34.43
CA PRO A 705 16.58 6.77 33.36
C PRO A 705 16.60 8.09 32.58
N VAL A 706 15.66 9.00 32.86
CA VAL A 706 15.45 10.25 32.14
C VAL A 706 14.99 11.33 33.11
N ARG A 707 15.25 12.58 32.77
CA ARG A 707 14.49 13.68 33.36
C ARG A 707 13.16 13.83 32.62
N GLY A 708 12.05 13.73 33.34
CA GLY A 708 10.75 13.66 32.70
C GLY A 708 9.58 13.86 33.65
N LYS A 709 8.38 13.76 33.09
CA LYS A 709 7.14 13.76 33.86
C LYS A 709 6.61 12.34 33.93
N VAL A 710 6.25 11.88 35.12
CA VAL A 710 5.59 10.60 35.31
C VAL A 710 4.19 10.73 34.71
N GLU A 711 3.96 10.09 33.57
CA GLU A 711 2.66 10.13 32.90
C GLU A 711 1.71 9.11 33.53
N PHE A 712 2.23 7.94 33.88
CA PHE A 712 1.43 6.83 34.36
C PHE A 712 2.24 5.85 35.21
N ILE A 713 1.55 5.17 36.13
CA ILE A 713 2.11 4.07 36.91
C ILE A 713 1.12 2.89 36.88
N ASP A 714 1.60 1.73 36.44
CA ASP A 714 0.89 0.47 36.59
C ASP A 714 1.34 -0.24 37.87
N TYR A 715 0.48 -0.23 38.89
CA TYR A 715 0.83 -0.77 40.19
C TYR A 715 0.84 -2.32 40.23
N SER A 716 0.06 -2.98 39.36
CA SER A 716 -0.04 -4.45 39.36
C SER A 716 1.25 -5.14 38.89
N VAL A 717 1.94 -4.50 37.94
CA VAL A 717 3.20 -4.96 37.35
C VAL A 717 4.39 -4.06 37.69
N GLY A 718 4.17 -2.99 38.44
CA GLY A 718 5.20 -2.03 38.86
C GLY A 718 5.88 -1.30 37.71
N LEU A 719 5.12 -0.91 36.69
CA LEU A 719 5.65 -0.13 35.57
C LEU A 719 5.46 1.36 35.83
N VAL A 720 6.52 2.14 35.62
CA VAL A 720 6.49 3.61 35.68
C VAL A 720 6.77 4.14 34.28
N ILE A 721 5.84 4.91 33.72
CA ILE A 721 5.96 5.51 32.39
C ILE A 721 6.30 7.00 32.56
N ILE A 722 7.41 7.43 31.98
CA ILE A 722 7.96 8.78 32.14
C ILE A 722 8.14 9.43 30.76
N SER A 723 7.48 10.56 30.49
CA SER A 723 7.73 11.35 29.28
C SER A 723 8.92 12.27 29.48
N GLU A 724 9.90 12.19 28.59
CA GLU A 724 11.07 13.06 28.58
C GLU A 724 10.68 14.54 28.56
N VAL A 725 11.31 15.32 29.43
CA VAL A 725 11.20 16.78 29.42
C VAL A 725 12.40 17.34 28.68
N GLN A 726 12.13 18.06 27.59
CA GLN A 726 13.14 18.55 26.66
C GLN A 726 13.48 20.01 26.95
N ASP A 727 14.26 20.24 28.00
CA ASP A 727 14.75 21.57 28.38
C ASP A 727 16.25 21.73 28.11
N TYR A 728 16.66 21.30 26.92
CA TYR A 728 18.05 21.30 26.50
C TYR A 728 18.64 22.72 26.45
N ALA A 729 19.89 22.87 26.88
CA ALA A 729 20.54 24.18 26.91
C ALA A 729 20.88 24.66 25.50
N SER A 730 20.21 25.75 25.08
CA SER A 730 20.47 26.42 23.80
C SER A 730 21.79 27.20 23.77
N LYS A 731 22.35 27.56 24.93
CA LYS A 731 23.67 28.21 25.03
C LYS A 731 24.71 27.21 25.55
N PRO A 732 25.94 27.19 25.00
CA PRO A 732 27.01 26.38 25.54
C PRO A 732 27.30 26.77 26.99
N GLU A 733 27.33 25.77 27.86
CA GLU A 733 27.63 25.95 29.28
C GLU A 733 28.96 25.29 29.63
N VAL A 734 29.84 26.05 30.29
CA VAL A 734 31.17 25.60 30.67
C VAL A 734 31.17 25.24 32.15
N VAL A 735 31.49 23.98 32.45
CA VAL A 735 31.57 23.43 33.79
C VAL A 735 33.03 23.28 34.21
N ASP A 736 33.41 23.91 35.33
CA ASP A 736 34.75 23.77 35.92
C ASP A 736 34.87 22.46 36.71
N ILE A 737 35.48 21.45 36.10
CA ILE A 737 35.71 20.13 36.70
C ILE A 737 36.90 20.16 37.65
N ALA A 738 37.99 20.82 37.26
CA ALA A 738 39.24 20.84 38.02
C ALA A 738 39.09 21.57 39.35
N GLY A 739 38.45 22.75 39.33
CA GLY A 739 38.15 23.53 40.53
C GLY A 739 37.22 22.79 41.48
N ALA A 740 36.12 22.22 40.97
CA ALA A 740 35.14 21.52 41.79
C ALA A 740 35.71 20.24 42.45
N LEU A 741 36.60 19.49 41.77
CA LEU A 741 37.26 18.31 42.33
C LEU A 741 38.56 18.58 43.10
N GLY A 742 39.06 19.82 43.09
CA GLY A 742 40.34 20.19 43.71
C GLY A 742 41.54 19.45 43.12
N ILE A 743 41.59 19.30 41.80
CA ILE A 743 42.65 18.61 41.04
C ILE A 743 43.32 19.56 40.04
N LYS A 744 44.47 19.17 39.48
CA LYS A 744 45.11 19.96 38.41
C LYS A 744 44.32 19.80 37.10
N PRO A 745 44.18 20.84 36.25
CA PRO A 745 43.49 20.77 34.96
C PRO A 745 43.87 19.58 34.07
N LYS A 746 45.16 19.24 34.01
CA LYS A 746 45.65 18.07 33.24
C LYS A 746 45.12 16.72 33.72
N GLN A 747 44.58 16.64 34.94
CA GLN A 747 44.14 15.41 35.57
C GLN A 747 42.64 15.14 35.38
N ILE A 748 41.86 16.06 34.79
CA ILE A 748 40.39 15.89 34.66
C ILE A 748 40.02 14.60 33.93
N GLY A 749 40.82 14.18 32.93
CA GLY A 749 40.57 12.98 32.13
C GLY A 749 40.52 11.69 32.94
N TYR A 750 41.22 11.61 34.08
CA TYR A 750 41.20 10.41 34.95
C TYR A 750 39.94 10.28 35.79
N TYR A 751 39.19 11.38 35.96
CA TYR A 751 38.04 11.46 36.87
C TYR A 751 36.71 11.65 36.15
N LEU A 752 36.74 11.96 34.84
CA LEU A 752 35.55 12.04 34.01
C LEU A 752 34.88 10.66 33.86
N LYS A 753 33.56 10.66 33.93
CA LYS A 753 32.70 9.48 33.70
C LYS A 753 32.02 9.50 32.33
N LYS A 754 32.11 10.64 31.64
CA LYS A 754 31.52 10.91 30.34
C LYS A 754 32.59 11.44 29.40
N ASN A 755 32.54 11.03 28.15
CA ASN A 755 33.51 11.35 27.11
C ASN A 755 33.00 12.46 26.19
N LEU A 756 33.90 13.01 25.38
CA LEU A 756 33.54 13.91 24.29
C LEU A 756 32.54 13.21 23.35
N GLY A 757 31.42 13.88 23.05
CA GLY A 757 30.33 13.34 22.24
C GLY A 757 29.20 12.68 23.02
N ASP A 758 29.40 12.35 24.31
CA ASP A 758 28.35 11.75 25.14
C ASP A 758 27.20 12.73 25.40
N PHE A 759 25.97 12.22 25.37
CA PHE A 759 24.78 12.94 25.81
C PHE A 759 24.64 12.81 27.34
N VAL A 760 24.40 13.92 28.01
CA VAL A 760 24.24 14.00 29.47
C VAL A 760 22.94 14.70 29.82
N TYR A 761 22.20 14.15 30.78
CA TYR A 761 21.03 14.82 31.35
C TYR A 761 21.46 15.78 32.46
N ARG A 762 20.65 16.80 32.73
CA ARG A 762 20.81 17.61 33.94
C ARG A 762 20.91 16.69 35.16
N HIS A 763 21.85 17.01 36.05
CA HIS A 763 22.24 16.25 37.24
C HIS A 763 22.96 14.90 37.00
N ASP A 764 23.22 14.51 35.75
CA ASP A 764 24.06 13.35 35.43
C ASP A 764 25.50 13.53 35.96
N LEU A 765 26.14 12.44 36.38
CA LEU A 765 27.47 12.47 36.98
C LEU A 765 28.54 12.66 35.88
N LEU A 766 29.16 13.84 35.86
CA LEU A 766 30.24 14.15 34.91
C LEU A 766 31.58 13.64 35.39
N ALA A 767 31.89 13.82 36.67
CA ALA A 767 33.16 13.41 37.25
C ALA A 767 33.03 13.14 38.76
N ASN A 768 33.83 12.23 39.29
CA ASN A 768 33.94 12.05 40.73
C ASN A 768 35.37 11.77 41.19
N ARG A 769 35.66 12.11 42.44
CA ARG A 769 36.93 11.80 43.11
C ARG A 769 36.66 11.30 44.52
N ILE A 770 37.19 10.13 44.83
CA ILE A 770 37.22 9.56 46.18
C ILE A 770 38.54 9.94 46.81
N GLN A 771 38.49 10.57 47.99
CA GLN A 771 39.67 10.96 48.77
C GLN A 771 39.91 9.91 49.86
N SER A 772 41.13 9.42 50.04
CA SER A 772 41.44 8.44 51.09
C SER A 772 41.48 9.14 52.47
N GLY A 773 40.51 8.85 53.34
CA GLY A 773 40.44 9.34 54.72
C GLY A 773 39.11 8.97 55.42
N ASP A 774 39.13 8.81 56.74
CA ASP A 774 38.06 8.23 57.60
C ASP A 774 36.80 9.10 57.80
N ASP A 775 36.65 10.23 57.08
CA ASP A 775 35.45 11.08 57.18
C ASP A 775 34.39 10.70 56.15
N LEU A 776 33.13 10.64 56.59
CA LEU A 776 31.92 10.35 55.80
C LEU A 776 31.65 11.33 54.61
N ASN A 777 32.54 12.29 54.35
CA ASN A 777 32.43 13.33 53.31
C ASN A 777 33.54 13.26 52.23
N SER A 778 34.12 12.08 52.02
CA SER A 778 35.29 11.86 51.15
C SER A 778 35.02 11.79 49.64
N LEU A 779 33.77 11.93 49.19
CA LEU A 779 33.38 11.87 47.78
C LEU A 779 33.05 13.26 47.23
N ARG A 780 33.91 13.79 46.36
CA ARG A 780 33.57 14.99 45.56
C ARG A 780 32.98 14.55 44.22
N THR A 781 31.84 15.11 43.85
CA THR A 781 31.17 14.84 42.57
C THR A 781 30.90 16.14 41.85
N VAL A 782 30.95 16.09 40.52
CA VAL A 782 30.52 17.18 39.64
C VAL A 782 29.41 16.62 38.76
N ARG A 783 28.28 17.30 38.76
CA ARG A 783 27.09 16.91 38.00
C ARG A 783 26.81 17.92 36.89
N ALA A 784 26.15 17.46 35.83
CA ALA A 784 25.79 18.29 34.71
C ALA A 784 24.76 19.36 35.14
N PRO A 785 25.01 20.65 34.88
CA PRO A 785 24.07 21.73 35.22
C PRO A 785 22.84 21.75 34.30
N ASN A 786 22.98 21.34 33.03
CA ASN A 786 21.92 21.29 32.04
C ASN A 786 22.06 20.04 31.15
N THR A 787 20.96 19.71 30.44
CA THR A 787 20.92 18.60 29.48
C THR A 787 21.52 19.01 28.13
N GLY A 788 22.39 18.17 27.55
CA GLY A 788 23.02 18.41 26.25
C GLY A 788 24.11 17.39 25.90
N LYS A 789 24.90 17.66 24.86
CA LYS A 789 26.09 16.85 24.52
C LYS A 789 27.36 17.51 25.02
N ILE A 790 28.33 16.69 25.42
CA ILE A 790 29.68 17.17 25.69
C ILE A 790 30.37 17.50 24.37
N VAL A 791 30.50 18.78 24.06
CA VAL A 791 31.05 19.28 22.78
C VAL A 791 32.53 19.63 22.87
N ALA A 792 33.06 19.85 24.08
CA ALA A 792 34.48 20.11 24.28
C ALA A 792 34.95 19.70 25.69
N VAL A 793 36.20 19.22 25.78
CA VAL A 793 36.91 18.96 27.04
C VAL A 793 38.25 19.71 26.98
N ASP A 794 38.42 20.74 27.80
CA ASP A 794 39.63 21.56 27.85
C ASP A 794 40.56 21.10 28.99
N HIS A 795 41.63 20.39 28.64
CA HIS A 795 42.63 19.89 29.59
C HIS A 795 43.61 20.97 30.10
N VAL A 796 43.62 22.17 29.49
CA VAL A 796 44.44 23.31 29.93
C VAL A 796 43.72 24.09 31.02
N LYS A 797 42.43 24.38 30.82
CA LYS A 797 41.59 25.10 31.80
C LYS A 797 40.93 24.17 32.81
N GLY A 798 40.77 22.89 32.50
CA GLY A 798 40.16 21.92 33.41
C GLY A 798 38.64 21.89 33.32
N THR A 799 38.06 22.27 32.18
CA THR A 799 36.62 22.52 32.01
C THR A 799 35.99 21.60 30.96
N VAL A 800 34.70 21.32 31.10
CA VAL A 800 33.87 20.59 30.12
C VAL A 800 32.77 21.51 29.61
N THR A 801 32.53 21.53 28.29
CA THR A 801 31.46 22.32 27.68
C THR A 801 30.31 21.42 27.26
N ILE A 802 29.10 21.75 27.72
CA ILE A 802 27.85 21.06 27.38
C ILE A 802 27.02 21.97 26.49
N HIS A 803 26.56 21.44 25.37
CA HIS A 803 25.69 22.17 24.45
C HIS A 803 24.80 21.19 23.68
N PHE A 804 23.56 21.58 23.43
CA PHE A 804 22.68 20.89 22.49
C PHE A 804 22.57 21.71 21.22
N ASP A 805 22.97 21.12 20.09
CA ASP A 805 22.82 21.72 18.77
C ASP A 805 21.35 21.61 18.34
N ASP A 806 20.59 22.70 18.44
CA ASP A 806 19.20 22.73 18.04
C ASP A 806 19.10 22.88 16.51
N ASN A 807 18.75 21.78 15.85
CA ASN A 807 18.33 21.79 14.45
C ASN A 807 16.80 21.74 14.39
N PRO A 808 16.10 22.88 14.56
CA PRO A 808 14.64 22.92 14.55
C PRO A 808 14.10 22.54 13.17
N PHE A 809 13.00 21.80 13.17
CA PHE A 809 12.19 21.60 11.96
C PHE A 809 11.35 22.85 11.73
N ASN A 810 11.74 23.66 10.75
CA ASN A 810 11.10 24.94 10.43
C ASN A 810 10.00 24.77 9.37
N TYR A 811 8.85 25.40 9.61
CA TYR A 811 7.74 25.47 8.67
C TYR A 811 7.59 26.91 8.18
N TYR A 812 7.75 27.12 6.88
CA TYR A 812 7.71 28.42 6.24
C TYR A 812 6.29 28.79 5.77
N ALA A 813 6.02 30.08 5.63
CA ALA A 813 4.74 30.57 5.10
C ALA A 813 4.56 30.23 3.61
N HIS A 814 5.63 30.38 2.81
CA HIS A 814 5.68 30.29 1.34
C HIS A 814 4.77 31.25 0.55
N VAL A 815 3.88 31.99 1.23
CA VAL A 815 2.94 32.94 0.62
C VAL A 815 2.94 34.26 1.40
N ASP A 816 2.65 35.37 0.70
CA ASP A 816 2.28 36.63 1.36
C ASP A 816 0.78 36.57 1.67
N GLY A 817 0.42 36.64 2.96
CA GLY A 817 -0.95 36.41 3.38
C GLY A 817 -1.22 36.82 4.82
N ILE A 818 -2.46 36.58 5.26
CA ILE A 818 -2.94 36.91 6.59
C ILE A 818 -3.31 35.63 7.33
N VAL A 819 -2.88 35.50 8.59
CA VAL A 819 -3.26 34.38 9.45
C VAL A 819 -4.74 34.49 9.80
N THR A 820 -5.56 33.53 9.36
CA THR A 820 -7.02 33.52 9.61
C THR A 820 -7.42 32.63 10.78
N ALA A 821 -6.62 31.60 11.08
CA ALA A 821 -6.81 30.71 12.23
C ALA A 821 -5.46 30.27 12.79
N CYS A 822 -5.36 30.14 14.11
CA CYS A 822 -4.17 29.64 14.80
C CYS A 822 -4.59 28.83 16.03
N GLU A 823 -4.11 27.60 16.11
CA GLU A 823 -4.12 26.79 17.32
C GLU A 823 -2.70 26.77 17.88
N PRO A 824 -2.42 27.49 18.99
CA PRO A 824 -1.07 27.65 19.50
C PRO A 824 -0.32 26.33 19.67
N GLY A 825 0.85 26.25 19.04
CA GLY A 825 1.71 25.06 19.06
C GLY A 825 1.20 23.85 18.27
N LYS A 826 0.08 23.96 17.54
CA LYS A 826 -0.50 22.85 16.76
C LYS A 826 -0.67 23.17 15.28
N SER A 827 -1.30 24.28 14.95
CA SER A 827 -1.59 24.61 13.55
C SER A 827 -1.78 26.10 13.30
N LEU A 828 -1.60 26.50 12.05
CA LEU A 828 -1.78 27.87 11.58
C LEU A 828 -2.35 27.85 10.15
N THR A 829 -3.35 28.69 9.87
CA THR A 829 -3.95 28.82 8.53
C THR A 829 -3.71 30.22 7.98
N ILE A 830 -3.14 30.30 6.77
CA ILE A 830 -2.83 31.54 6.05
C ILE A 830 -3.79 31.68 4.87
N SER A 831 -4.45 32.83 4.76
CA SER A 831 -5.22 33.22 3.58
C SER A 831 -4.37 34.09 2.67
N TYR A 832 -4.36 33.79 1.37
CA TYR A 832 -3.58 34.52 0.36
C TYR A 832 -4.34 34.64 -0.96
N GLU A 833 -3.96 35.59 -1.82
CA GLU A 833 -4.57 35.80 -3.13
C GLU A 833 -3.59 35.47 -4.25
N GLY A 834 -4.10 34.81 -5.29
CA GLY A 834 -3.29 34.50 -6.46
C GLY A 834 -4.08 33.80 -7.56
N SER A 835 -3.54 33.86 -8.77
CA SER A 835 -4.02 33.06 -9.89
C SER A 835 -3.25 31.74 -9.93
N ARG A 836 -3.93 30.63 -10.19
CA ARG A 836 -3.38 29.27 -10.03
C ARG A 836 -3.46 28.50 -11.34
N ILE A 837 -2.47 27.68 -11.62
CA ILE A 837 -2.54 26.64 -12.66
C ILE A 837 -2.17 25.31 -12.04
N GLU A 838 -2.91 24.26 -12.39
CA GLU A 838 -2.63 22.90 -11.93
C GLU A 838 -1.80 22.15 -12.96
N GLY A 839 -0.89 21.31 -12.49
CA GLY A 839 -0.16 20.35 -13.31
C GLY A 839 -0.69 18.93 -13.13
N THR A 840 -0.12 17.98 -13.86
CA THR A 840 -0.50 16.58 -13.78
C THR A 840 0.28 15.82 -12.71
N LEU A 841 1.58 16.10 -12.56
CA LEU A 841 2.48 15.44 -11.62
C LEU A 841 3.49 16.43 -11.03
N GLY A 842 3.70 16.35 -9.73
CA GLY A 842 4.76 17.07 -9.02
C GLY A 842 5.49 16.15 -8.05
N VAL A 843 6.75 16.43 -7.80
CA VAL A 843 7.60 15.73 -6.83
C VAL A 843 8.49 16.73 -6.09
N GLY A 844 8.87 16.42 -4.85
CA GLY A 844 9.75 17.25 -4.04
C GLY A 844 9.00 18.16 -3.05
N GLU A 845 9.73 19.03 -2.35
CA GLU A 845 9.15 19.91 -1.33
C GLU A 845 8.49 21.17 -1.93
N GLN A 846 7.56 21.76 -1.17
CA GLN A 846 6.99 23.08 -1.47
C GLN A 846 8.07 24.17 -1.50
N LYS A 847 8.02 25.06 -2.49
CA LYS A 847 8.98 26.17 -2.65
C LYS A 847 8.30 27.43 -3.19
N ASP A 848 8.88 28.56 -2.85
CA ASP A 848 8.52 29.88 -3.38
C ASP A 848 9.76 30.60 -3.95
N GLY A 849 9.54 31.48 -4.91
CA GLY A 849 10.62 32.19 -5.58
C GLY A 849 10.14 33.04 -6.75
N ILE A 850 11.09 33.71 -7.41
CA ILE A 850 10.81 34.50 -8.62
C ILE A 850 10.83 33.57 -9.83
N LEU A 851 9.78 33.64 -10.66
CA LEU A 851 9.65 32.84 -11.87
C LEU A 851 10.54 33.40 -13.00
N GLU A 852 11.39 32.55 -13.56
CA GLU A 852 12.07 32.75 -14.84
C GLU A 852 11.55 31.77 -15.88
N VAL A 853 11.55 32.19 -17.14
CA VAL A 853 11.03 31.39 -18.26
C VAL A 853 12.10 31.29 -19.33
N ALA A 854 12.40 30.05 -19.75
CA ALA A 854 13.30 29.70 -20.84
C ALA A 854 12.51 29.01 -21.97
N ASN A 855 12.69 29.49 -23.20
CA ASN A 855 12.02 28.94 -24.38
C ASN A 855 12.92 28.05 -25.24
N SER A 856 14.22 28.00 -24.94
CA SER A 856 15.19 27.14 -25.61
C SER A 856 16.37 26.85 -24.69
N THR A 857 17.16 25.83 -25.05
CA THR A 857 18.43 25.50 -24.40
C THR A 857 19.42 26.66 -24.42
N ASP A 858 19.44 27.45 -25.50
CA ASP A 858 20.32 28.62 -25.61
C ASP A 858 19.91 29.72 -24.63
N GLU A 859 18.60 29.99 -24.50
CA GLU A 859 18.10 30.93 -23.49
C GLU A 859 18.42 30.43 -22.07
N LEU A 860 18.23 29.13 -21.79
CA LEU A 860 18.52 28.53 -20.50
C LEU A 860 19.96 28.78 -20.03
N GLN A 861 20.94 28.69 -20.94
CA GLN A 861 22.36 28.92 -20.63
C GLN A 861 22.67 30.39 -20.30
N MET A 862 21.88 31.33 -20.81
CA MET A 862 22.09 32.76 -20.60
C MET A 862 21.42 33.29 -19.31
N LEU A 863 20.51 32.52 -18.71
CA LEU A 863 19.76 32.95 -17.53
C LEU A 863 20.60 32.89 -16.25
N ASN A 864 20.36 33.85 -15.35
CA ASN A 864 20.89 33.82 -13.99
C ASN A 864 19.91 33.07 -13.06
N LEU A 865 20.15 31.77 -12.89
CA LEU A 865 19.24 30.81 -12.26
C LEU A 865 19.32 30.61 -10.72
N PRO A 866 20.38 30.99 -9.97
CA PRO A 866 20.43 30.75 -8.54
C PRO A 866 19.23 31.35 -7.78
N GLU A 867 18.62 30.55 -6.90
CA GLU A 867 17.46 30.92 -6.08
C GLU A 867 16.18 31.28 -6.88
N LYS A 868 16.09 30.90 -8.17
CA LYS A 868 14.92 31.13 -9.04
C LYS A 868 14.06 29.90 -9.24
N ILE A 869 12.78 30.10 -9.54
CA ILE A 869 11.90 29.06 -10.04
C ILE A 869 11.95 29.12 -11.56
N LEU A 870 12.31 28.01 -12.21
CA LEU A 870 12.52 27.96 -13.65
C LEU A 870 11.37 27.23 -14.34
N CYS A 871 10.77 27.86 -15.35
CA CYS A 871 9.84 27.24 -16.27
C CYS A 871 10.49 27.09 -17.65
N CYS A 872 10.67 25.86 -18.11
CA CYS A 872 11.07 25.58 -19.48
C CYS A 872 9.80 25.31 -20.31
N THR A 873 9.60 26.03 -21.41
CA THR A 873 8.41 25.89 -22.26
C THR A 873 8.56 24.80 -23.35
N TYR A 874 9.71 24.13 -23.36
CA TYR A 874 10.12 23.11 -24.32
C TYR A 874 10.51 21.79 -23.60
N LYS A 875 10.67 20.71 -24.38
CA LYS A 875 11.17 19.43 -23.88
C LYS A 875 12.65 19.56 -23.52
N LEU A 876 13.00 19.14 -22.31
CA LEU A 876 14.40 19.12 -21.87
C LEU A 876 15.21 18.07 -22.64
N SER A 877 16.39 18.47 -23.10
CA SER A 877 17.42 17.59 -23.61
C SER A 877 18.35 17.12 -22.48
N ALA A 878 19.16 16.09 -22.76
CA ALA A 878 20.21 15.65 -21.83
C ALA A 878 21.18 16.78 -21.45
N MET A 879 21.41 17.75 -22.36
CA MET A 879 22.24 18.92 -22.09
C MET A 879 21.56 19.87 -21.08
N ASP A 880 20.25 20.09 -21.21
CA ASP A 880 19.48 20.89 -20.26
C ASP A 880 19.55 20.28 -18.85
N ILE A 881 19.40 18.96 -18.72
CA ILE A 881 19.51 18.26 -17.43
C ILE A 881 20.89 18.48 -16.79
N GLN A 882 21.98 18.45 -17.58
CA GLN A 882 23.33 18.74 -17.06
C GLN A 882 23.49 20.19 -16.59
N ILE A 883 22.86 21.14 -17.27
CA ILE A 883 22.82 22.55 -16.85
C ILE A 883 22.06 22.65 -15.53
N LEU A 884 20.87 22.05 -15.45
CA LEU A 884 20.01 22.08 -14.27
C LEU A 884 20.69 21.49 -13.03
N ARG A 885 21.46 20.39 -13.17
CA ARG A 885 22.25 19.81 -12.06
C ARG A 885 23.26 20.77 -11.43
N LYS A 886 23.75 21.75 -12.21
CA LYS A 886 24.69 22.79 -11.73
C LYS A 886 23.98 24.09 -11.35
N SER A 887 22.72 24.23 -11.76
CA SER A 887 21.91 25.42 -11.54
C SER A 887 21.25 25.29 -10.18
N GLN A 888 21.58 26.19 -9.24
CA GLN A 888 20.99 26.22 -7.89
C GLN A 888 19.55 26.78 -7.93
N ILE A 889 18.69 26.22 -8.78
CA ILE A 889 17.29 26.60 -8.90
C ILE A 889 16.50 26.12 -7.69
N ARG A 890 15.40 26.82 -7.40
CA ARG A 890 14.46 26.47 -6.34
C ARG A 890 13.38 25.50 -6.75
N ALA A 891 12.96 25.50 -8.02
CA ALA A 891 11.96 24.57 -8.55
C ALA A 891 12.02 24.56 -10.08
N LEU A 892 11.59 23.45 -10.68
CA LEU A 892 11.52 23.26 -12.13
C LEU A 892 10.07 23.02 -12.58
N ILE A 893 9.62 23.74 -13.58
CA ILE A 893 8.31 23.58 -14.23
C ILE A 893 8.55 23.23 -15.70
N VAL A 894 7.95 22.14 -16.17
CA VAL A 894 8.10 21.63 -17.55
C VAL A 894 6.75 21.19 -18.12
N PRO A 895 6.54 21.26 -19.45
CA PRO A 895 5.34 20.70 -20.06
C PRO A 895 5.33 19.18 -19.90
N ALA A 896 6.44 18.53 -20.23
CA ALA A 896 6.65 17.10 -20.10
C ALA A 896 8.14 16.79 -19.91
N MET A 897 8.41 15.57 -19.46
CA MET A 897 9.75 14.99 -19.32
C MET A 897 9.71 13.49 -19.61
N GLU A 898 10.85 12.87 -19.88
CA GLU A 898 10.91 11.41 -19.92
C GLU A 898 10.71 10.85 -18.52
N GLN A 899 9.95 9.75 -18.40
CA GLN A 899 9.77 9.10 -17.10
C GLN A 899 11.09 8.55 -16.55
N SER A 900 11.99 8.09 -17.43
CA SER A 900 13.34 7.62 -17.08
C SER A 900 14.20 8.73 -16.45
N ASP A 901 14.15 9.95 -16.98
CA ASP A 901 14.85 11.11 -16.41
C ASP A 901 14.35 11.41 -14.99
N LEU A 902 13.03 11.29 -14.76
CA LEU A 902 12.45 11.48 -13.44
C LEU A 902 12.96 10.42 -12.46
N VAL A 903 13.01 9.16 -12.87
CA VAL A 903 13.56 8.05 -12.04
C VAL A 903 15.02 8.29 -11.71
N GLU A 904 15.83 8.77 -12.65
CA GLU A 904 17.23 9.10 -12.40
C GLU A 904 17.37 10.21 -11.35
N ILE A 905 16.50 11.23 -11.39
CA ILE A 905 16.49 12.33 -10.42
C ILE A 905 16.02 11.84 -9.04
N LEU A 906 15.00 10.98 -8.98
CA LEU A 906 14.47 10.42 -7.73
C LEU A 906 15.39 9.37 -7.11
N GLY A 907 16.21 8.70 -7.92
CA GLY A 907 17.05 7.56 -7.52
C GLY A 907 16.25 6.26 -7.27
N LYS A 908 14.96 6.25 -7.58
CA LYS A 908 14.05 5.10 -7.44
C LYS A 908 12.83 5.26 -8.35
N GLU A 909 12.16 4.14 -8.63
CA GLU A 909 10.86 4.15 -9.29
C GLU A 909 9.82 4.87 -8.42
N LEU A 910 8.88 5.57 -9.07
CA LEU A 910 7.86 6.37 -8.37
C LEU A 910 6.85 5.48 -7.61
N GLY A 911 6.49 4.33 -8.19
CA GLY A 911 5.51 3.41 -7.62
C GLY A 911 4.12 4.04 -7.44
N VAL A 912 3.55 3.94 -6.23
CA VAL A 912 2.28 4.59 -5.88
C VAL A 912 2.45 6.11 -5.79
N ILE A 913 1.66 6.88 -6.54
CA ILE A 913 1.77 8.34 -6.57
C ILE A 913 1.10 8.98 -5.35
N ASN A 914 1.91 9.23 -4.32
CA ASN A 914 1.65 10.12 -3.19
C ASN A 914 2.94 10.89 -2.86
N THR A 915 3.17 11.98 -3.59
CA THR A 915 4.44 12.72 -3.65
C THR A 915 4.36 14.04 -2.90
N GLY A 916 5.41 14.86 -2.87
CA GLY A 916 5.38 16.22 -2.30
C GLY A 916 6.20 16.41 -1.01
N ASN A 917 6.88 15.35 -0.57
CA ASN A 917 7.72 15.33 0.63
C ASN A 917 9.12 14.76 0.36
N GLU A 918 9.45 14.50 -0.91
CA GLU A 918 10.76 13.98 -1.30
C GLU A 918 11.83 15.06 -1.11
N LYS A 919 12.95 14.69 -0.48
CA LYS A 919 14.10 15.58 -0.30
C LYS A 919 14.94 15.60 -1.59
N LEU A 920 14.49 16.37 -2.56
CA LEU A 920 15.18 16.59 -3.85
C LEU A 920 16.01 17.87 -3.82
N VAL A 921 17.00 17.96 -4.73
CA VAL A 921 17.78 19.19 -4.94
C VAL A 921 16.87 20.37 -5.29
N PHE A 922 15.88 20.10 -6.15
CA PHE A 922 14.76 20.99 -6.44
C PHE A 922 13.50 20.16 -6.73
N PRO A 923 12.31 20.63 -6.32
CA PRO A 923 11.03 20.06 -6.75
C PRO A 923 10.80 20.25 -8.24
N ILE A 924 10.01 19.34 -8.81
CA ILE A 924 9.66 19.32 -10.23
C ILE A 924 8.14 19.31 -10.35
N VAL A 925 7.59 20.13 -11.24
CA VAL A 925 6.19 20.09 -11.66
C VAL A 925 6.11 19.87 -13.15
N VAL A 926 5.43 18.79 -13.53
CA VAL A 926 5.12 18.40 -14.90
C VAL A 926 3.66 18.76 -15.17
N LEU A 927 3.45 19.66 -16.13
CA LEU A 927 2.11 20.19 -16.41
C LEU A 927 1.21 19.19 -17.12
N HIS A 928 1.74 18.42 -18.06
CA HIS A 928 0.94 17.62 -18.98
C HIS A 928 1.10 16.12 -18.78
N GLY A 929 2.33 15.61 -18.81
CA GLY A 929 2.63 14.19 -18.65
C GLY A 929 4.04 13.81 -19.05
N PHE A 930 4.23 12.56 -19.44
CA PHE A 930 5.53 11.99 -19.83
C PHE A 930 5.71 11.91 -21.34
N GLY A 931 6.96 12.01 -21.79
CA GLY A 931 7.37 11.90 -23.18
C GLY A 931 7.40 13.25 -23.90
N ASN A 932 7.07 13.25 -25.19
CA ASN A 932 7.19 14.43 -26.05
C ASN A 932 5.86 15.19 -26.16
N ILE A 933 5.53 15.97 -25.13
CA ILE A 933 4.31 16.80 -25.11
C ILE A 933 4.72 18.28 -25.11
N THR A 934 4.13 19.05 -26.01
CA THR A 934 4.35 20.51 -26.10
C THR A 934 3.50 21.27 -25.08
N MET A 935 3.98 22.44 -24.66
CA MET A 935 3.22 23.30 -23.76
C MET A 935 1.96 23.85 -24.45
N GLN A 936 0.79 23.56 -23.90
CA GLN A 936 -0.47 24.12 -24.38
C GLN A 936 -0.52 25.65 -24.27
N ALA A 937 -1.27 26.28 -25.18
CA ALA A 937 -1.31 27.73 -25.35
C ALA A 937 -1.76 28.49 -24.08
N ALA A 938 -2.73 27.96 -23.33
CA ALA A 938 -3.23 28.58 -22.11
C ALA A 938 -2.17 28.62 -21.00
N ALA A 939 -1.51 27.48 -20.75
CA ALA A 939 -0.43 27.35 -19.78
C ALA A 939 0.79 28.22 -20.17
N LEU A 940 1.17 28.20 -21.45
CA LEU A 940 2.25 29.04 -21.98
C LEU A 940 1.96 30.52 -21.74
N SER A 941 0.78 30.99 -22.13
CA SER A 941 0.39 32.40 -21.96
C SER A 941 0.41 32.83 -20.49
N PHE A 942 -0.08 31.96 -19.60
CA PHE A 942 -0.11 32.21 -18.16
C PHE A 942 1.30 32.32 -17.55
N LEU A 943 2.17 31.36 -17.81
CA LEU A 943 3.51 31.31 -17.23
C LEU A 943 4.45 32.38 -17.82
N THR A 944 4.34 32.66 -19.13
CA THR A 944 5.10 33.76 -19.75
C THR A 944 4.67 35.12 -19.17
N ALA A 945 3.37 35.34 -18.94
CA ALA A 945 2.88 36.57 -18.30
C ALA A 945 3.27 36.70 -16.81
N ALA A 946 3.65 35.60 -16.17
CA ALA A 946 4.11 35.55 -14.78
C ALA A 946 5.62 35.70 -14.64
N LYS A 947 6.40 35.79 -15.74
CA LYS A 947 7.85 35.99 -15.68
C LYS A 947 8.21 37.20 -14.83
N GLY A 948 9.15 37.02 -13.90
CA GLY A 948 9.61 38.04 -12.95
C GLY A 948 8.72 38.23 -11.71
N LYS A 949 7.55 37.57 -11.64
CA LYS A 949 6.67 37.62 -10.46
C LYS A 949 7.07 36.57 -9.43
N LYS A 950 6.62 36.76 -8.19
CA LYS A 950 6.73 35.74 -7.14
C LYS A 950 5.69 34.64 -7.40
N VAL A 951 6.14 33.39 -7.33
CA VAL A 951 5.28 32.22 -7.47
C VAL A 951 5.50 31.25 -6.31
N PHE A 952 4.43 30.57 -5.94
CA PHE A 952 4.42 29.46 -4.99
C PHE A 952 4.18 28.16 -5.76
N VAL A 953 5.05 27.18 -5.57
CA VAL A 953 4.99 25.86 -6.19
C VAL A 953 4.67 24.83 -5.12
N ASP A 954 3.51 24.19 -5.27
CA ASP A 954 3.07 23.07 -4.46
C ASP A 954 3.12 21.79 -5.31
N PRO A 955 4.18 20.97 -5.20
CA PRO A 955 4.34 19.77 -6.02
C PRO A 955 3.53 18.56 -5.50
N HIS A 956 2.75 18.69 -4.41
CA HIS A 956 2.02 17.56 -3.84
C HIS A 956 1.08 16.92 -4.87
N THR A 957 1.28 15.63 -5.14
CA THR A 957 0.43 14.87 -6.07
C THR A 957 -0.07 13.60 -5.40
N ARG A 958 -1.38 13.39 -5.48
CA ARG A 958 -2.05 12.17 -5.06
C ARG A 958 -3.11 11.80 -6.10
N ILE A 959 -3.02 10.59 -6.65
CA ILE A 959 -3.95 10.14 -7.72
C ILE A 959 -5.07 9.22 -7.21
N ARG A 960 -4.98 8.75 -5.96
CA ARG A 960 -5.93 7.80 -5.34
C ARG A 960 -6.24 8.25 -3.91
N ALA A 961 -7.48 8.05 -3.45
CA ALA A 961 -7.93 8.40 -2.10
C ALA A 961 -7.78 9.90 -1.75
N GLY A 962 -8.58 10.72 -2.43
CA GLY A 962 -8.54 12.19 -2.33
C GLY A 962 -7.55 12.78 -3.32
N VAL A 963 -7.97 12.92 -4.58
CA VAL A 963 -7.10 13.39 -5.66
C VAL A 963 -6.60 14.80 -5.36
N VAL A 964 -5.27 14.96 -5.35
CA VAL A 964 -4.60 16.26 -5.25
C VAL A 964 -3.67 16.39 -6.44
N ARG A 965 -3.78 17.52 -7.14
CA ARG A 965 -2.89 17.88 -8.25
C ARG A 965 -1.89 18.93 -7.80
N PRO A 966 -0.65 18.88 -8.33
CA PRO A 966 0.34 19.90 -8.05
C PRO A 966 -0.15 21.24 -8.61
N SER A 967 0.28 22.33 -8.00
CA SER A 967 -0.15 23.66 -8.43
C SER A 967 0.97 24.68 -8.40
N ILE A 968 0.84 25.65 -9.31
CA ILE A 968 1.70 26.83 -9.38
C ILE A 968 0.78 28.03 -9.19
N THR A 969 0.99 28.78 -8.11
CA THR A 969 0.22 29.99 -7.82
C THR A 969 1.10 31.21 -8.02
N VAL A 970 0.65 32.11 -8.90
CA VAL A 970 1.26 33.43 -9.08
C VAL A 970 0.69 34.35 -8.00
N LEU A 971 1.56 34.80 -7.10
CA LEU A 971 1.17 35.60 -5.93
C LEU A 971 0.98 37.07 -6.36
N ASN A 972 -0.07 37.70 -5.83
CA ASN A 972 -0.41 39.09 -6.11
C ASN A 972 0.23 40.08 -5.13
#